data_AF-A0A919JHY1-F1
#
_entry.id   AF-A0A919JHY1-F1
#
_cell.length_a   1.000
_cell.length_b   1.000
_cell.length_c   1.000
_cell.angle_alpha   90.00
_cell.angle_beta   90.00
_cell.angle_gamma   90.00
#
_symmetry.space_group_name_H-M   'P 1'
#
loop_
_entity.id
_entity.type
_entity.pdbx_description
1 polymer ?
#
loop_
_entity_poly.entity_id
_entity_poly.type
_entity_poly.pdbx_seq_one_letter_code
_entity_poly.pdbx_strand_id
1 'polypeptide(L)'
;MRWQTRPFLVAATLVLATTLLFVRQWQPSAQAETGSVAARSPVTVSFTYDDGSSDQLDAAEIMSRYGFKGTFYLNSSLLGASGRLSVAQATALQSAGHEIGGHTVTHADLPTLSADEQARQVCNDRTTLLSHGLQVSNFAYPYGDDSPAVQQVVQNCGYNSARIVGGIASSGSCYGCPTAEKLPPVNPYAIATPESIKPGTSLEAMQNLVLQAEENGGGWVVLVMHRVCDRCDPYAVAPSTLDSFSSWLAGRGPGGTVVKTVADVIGGPVRAAVPGPAPQPQQDQGELIRNTSMETDSNGDTIPDCWQRGGYGANTASWSNAAAPHTGSKAMRVSIDAYTDGDRRIITQQDLGACAPKVVPGHTYRVAGWYRSAGSSRPVAYYRDGSSRWQFLGQAPLLTASSTWRQSEWTTPALPADAGALSVGLSLRSSGMLEADDFSVQDTDATPPQVALTSPADGSRARGTVTFTAVASDASGIDHVDFLVNGEQVCRTTTAPHKCAYDTTAHPDSVIAVTARATDTAGNVTLSSGFNFTVSNSVPLDTTAPSVSLIAPAGGSVVNGTVTLSAAASDDDSVIRVLYSIDGEVIGAPTTAPYTLSWNTTTHRDGPARIQAKALDASGNVGESEERTVEVSNYQLDSTPPVTSASCGTAPCDGTWFNTSVTLSLSATDADSGADLIMVTTDGSTPTRTDGTRYVGPLTIPASTTVKYRAWDRAGNAEAVHTLDLKVDKVAPTARVSAPDAGATISRPLTYYKTEVTDDNGIARVLFYVDDVFLGSRTKTPYQWVWDTTNVPAGPHKLQVVARDVAGNETRSAAITITAP
;
A
#
# COMPACT_ATOMS: atom_id res chain seq x y z
N MET A 1 -11.42 -22.44 91.98
CA MET A 1 -10.38 -22.70 93.02
C MET A 1 -9.02 -22.31 92.44
N ARG A 2 -7.93 -22.03 93.16
CA ARG A 2 -7.59 -21.48 94.49
C ARG A 2 -6.07 -21.81 94.64
N TRP A 3 -5.18 -20.83 94.88
CA TRP A 3 -3.71 -21.01 95.17
C TRP A 3 -2.89 -21.51 93.94
N GLN A 4 -1.59 -21.22 93.71
CA GLN A 4 -0.55 -20.34 94.31
C GLN A 4 0.53 -20.07 93.20
N THR A 5 1.60 -19.24 93.30
CA THR A 5 2.31 -18.60 94.41
C THR A 5 2.97 -17.26 94.01
N ARG A 6 3.17 -16.36 94.99
CA ARG A 6 4.18 -15.27 95.06
C ARG A 6 5.29 -15.72 96.04
N PRO A 7 6.27 -14.91 96.55
CA PRO A 7 6.64 -13.50 96.31
C PRO A 7 8.14 -13.32 95.90
N PHE A 8 8.64 -12.11 95.59
CA PHE A 8 9.15 -11.06 96.51
C PHE A 8 9.75 -9.89 95.66
N LEU A 9 10.15 -8.69 96.14
CA LEU A 9 10.26 -8.06 97.49
C LEU A 9 10.05 -6.51 97.41
N VAL A 10 10.42 -5.84 98.50
CA VAL A 10 10.51 -4.40 98.88
C VAL A 10 11.61 -3.60 98.13
N ALA A 11 11.64 -2.25 98.01
CA ALA A 11 10.70 -1.11 98.12
C ALA A 11 11.51 0.20 97.77
N ALA A 12 11.15 1.48 97.98
CA ALA A 12 10.03 2.17 98.64
C ALA A 12 9.93 3.65 98.17
N THR A 13 8.72 4.25 98.20
CA THR A 13 8.40 5.70 98.47
C THR A 13 9.07 6.81 97.62
N LEU A 14 8.48 7.99 97.34
CA LEU A 14 7.24 8.70 97.75
C LEU A 14 6.74 9.46 96.46
N VAL A 15 5.80 10.42 96.32
CA VAL A 15 5.02 11.35 97.17
C VAL A 15 3.57 11.43 96.64
N LEU A 16 2.69 12.19 97.31
CA LEU A 16 1.28 12.43 96.97
C LEU A 16 1.09 13.32 95.73
N ALA A 17 -0.11 13.23 95.14
CA ALA A 17 -0.69 14.23 94.25
C ALA A 17 -1.86 14.96 94.94
N THR A 18 -2.17 16.20 94.53
CA THR A 18 -3.41 16.88 94.91
C THR A 18 -3.89 17.92 93.87
N THR A 19 -5.12 17.72 93.39
CA THR A 19 -6.13 18.72 93.00
C THR A 19 -5.77 20.01 92.23
N LEU A 20 -6.15 20.00 90.93
CA LEU A 20 -7.30 20.76 90.34
C LEU A 20 -7.31 22.31 90.25
N LEU A 21 -7.96 22.78 89.17
CA LEU A 21 -8.43 24.13 88.77
C LEU A 21 -7.45 25.12 88.06
N PHE A 22 -7.85 25.49 86.82
CA PHE A 22 -7.98 26.85 86.21
C PHE A 22 -6.85 27.91 86.39
N VAL A 23 -6.49 28.81 85.45
CA VAL A 23 -7.24 29.55 84.41
C VAL A 23 -6.30 29.97 83.24
N ARG A 24 -6.83 30.10 81.99
CA ARG A 24 -6.27 30.76 80.77
C ARG A 24 -4.95 30.21 80.18
N GLN A 25 -4.74 30.03 78.87
CA GLN A 25 -5.12 30.71 77.60
C GLN A 25 -4.17 31.84 77.11
N TRP A 26 -3.72 31.66 75.86
CA TRP A 26 -3.18 32.61 74.86
C TRP A 26 -1.72 33.09 75.02
N GLN A 27 -0.82 32.36 74.33
CA GLN A 27 -0.10 32.76 73.09
C GLN A 27 0.26 34.24 72.82
N PRO A 28 1.31 34.53 72.01
CA PRO A 28 2.48 33.69 71.70
C PRO A 28 3.83 34.47 71.68
N SER A 29 4.94 33.74 71.67
CA SER A 29 6.22 34.19 71.09
C SER A 29 6.96 32.97 70.54
N ALA A 30 7.52 33.09 69.34
CA ALA A 30 8.02 31.94 68.59
C ALA A 30 9.52 31.72 68.78
N GLN A 31 9.91 30.46 68.92
CA GLN A 31 11.17 29.95 68.38
C GLN A 31 10.96 28.49 67.96
N ALA A 32 11.52 28.11 66.81
CA ALA A 32 11.32 26.79 66.23
C ALA A 32 12.54 25.91 66.53
N GLU A 33 12.32 24.75 67.14
CA GLU A 33 13.30 23.68 67.15
C GLU A 33 13.11 22.81 65.90
N THR A 34 14.12 22.80 65.04
CA THR A 34 14.14 21.99 63.82
C THR A 34 14.45 20.53 64.17
N GLY A 35 13.42 19.77 64.54
CA GLY A 35 13.53 18.32 64.65
C GLY A 35 13.93 17.70 63.31
N SER A 36 15.06 16.99 63.25
CA SER A 36 15.51 16.33 62.03
C SER A 36 14.59 15.16 61.69
N VAL A 37 13.80 15.30 60.63
CA VAL A 37 13.09 14.17 60.02
C VAL A 37 14.14 13.16 59.58
N ALA A 38 14.03 11.92 60.09
CA ALA A 38 14.93 10.85 59.69
C ALA A 38 14.85 10.64 58.18
N ALA A 39 16.00 10.59 57.51
CA ALA A 39 16.05 10.35 56.07
C ALA A 39 15.46 8.98 55.76
N ARG A 40 14.34 8.97 55.02
CA ARG A 40 13.68 7.75 54.56
C ARG A 40 14.58 7.02 53.56
N SER A 41 14.41 5.71 53.48
CA SER A 41 15.05 4.93 52.42
C SER A 41 14.50 5.33 51.05
N PRO A 42 15.34 5.54 50.02
CA PRO A 42 14.87 5.98 48.72
C PRO A 42 14.04 4.89 48.04
N VAL A 43 12.86 5.28 47.53
CA VAL A 43 11.96 4.41 46.79
C VAL A 43 11.79 4.95 45.37
N THR A 44 11.92 4.08 44.39
CA THR A 44 11.46 4.38 43.03
C THR A 44 10.11 3.73 42.80
N VAL A 45 9.18 4.46 42.16
CA VAL A 45 7.88 3.93 41.73
C VAL A 45 7.79 4.03 40.22
N SER A 46 7.35 2.95 39.56
CA SER A 46 7.11 2.94 38.13
C SER A 46 5.68 2.56 37.83
N PHE A 47 4.95 3.43 37.13
CA PHE A 47 3.63 3.11 36.60
C PHE A 47 3.81 2.29 35.31
N THR A 48 3.19 1.11 35.23
CA THR A 48 3.20 0.27 34.04
C THR A 48 1.78 -0.14 33.63
N TYR A 49 1.52 -0.12 32.32
CA TYR A 49 0.22 -0.36 31.71
C TYR A 49 0.35 -1.41 30.61
N ASP A 50 -0.42 -2.49 30.71
CA ASP A 50 -0.35 -3.66 29.80
C ASP A 50 -1.43 -3.63 28.72
N ASP A 51 -1.32 -4.48 27.71
CA ASP A 51 -2.23 -4.63 26.56
C ASP A 51 -2.47 -3.42 25.62
N GLY A 52 -1.95 -2.22 25.92
CA GLY A 52 -2.17 -1.01 25.11
C GLY A 52 -3.65 -0.66 24.86
N SER A 53 -4.52 -0.69 25.88
CA SER A 53 -5.92 -0.26 25.74
C SER A 53 -6.05 1.25 25.54
N SER A 54 -7.06 1.71 24.79
CA SER A 54 -7.20 3.14 24.47
C SER A 54 -7.51 4.03 25.68
N ASP A 55 -8.09 3.47 26.75
CA ASP A 55 -8.34 4.16 28.03
C ASP A 55 -7.05 4.53 28.78
N GLN A 56 -5.90 3.96 28.43
CA GLN A 56 -4.60 4.31 29.03
C GLN A 56 -4.12 5.73 28.71
N LEU A 57 -4.74 6.42 27.75
CA LEU A 57 -4.50 7.84 27.50
C LEU A 57 -4.95 8.71 28.69
N ASP A 58 -5.99 8.32 29.41
CA ASP A 58 -6.46 9.01 30.61
C ASP A 58 -5.42 8.93 31.73
N ALA A 59 -4.71 7.80 31.84
CA ALA A 59 -3.57 7.66 32.75
C ALA A 59 -2.37 8.54 32.35
N ALA A 60 -2.09 8.68 31.05
CA ALA A 60 -1.07 9.60 30.57
C ALA A 60 -1.42 11.06 30.89
N GLU A 61 -2.69 11.45 30.73
CA GLU A 61 -3.17 12.77 31.12
C GLU A 61 -3.03 12.98 32.64
N ILE A 62 -3.50 12.05 33.46
CA ILE A 62 -3.39 12.10 34.93
C ILE A 62 -1.92 12.22 35.37
N MET A 63 -1.02 11.37 34.84
CA MET A 63 0.41 11.46 35.15
C MET A 63 1.02 12.81 34.77
N SER A 64 0.59 13.41 33.65
CA SER A 64 1.11 14.71 33.19
C SER A 64 0.86 15.85 34.19
N ARG A 65 -0.26 15.81 34.94
CA ARG A 65 -0.64 16.80 35.97
C ARG A 65 0.40 16.90 37.10
N TYR A 66 1.15 15.81 37.33
CA TYR A 66 2.17 15.70 38.38
C TYR A 66 3.60 15.62 37.81
N GLY A 67 3.77 15.83 36.50
CA GLY A 67 5.05 15.71 35.80
C GLY A 67 5.57 14.28 35.65
N PHE A 68 4.74 13.26 35.94
CA PHE A 68 5.13 11.86 35.93
C PHE A 68 5.17 11.26 34.52
N LYS A 69 5.92 10.16 34.41
CA LYS A 69 6.01 9.30 33.23
C LYS A 69 5.77 7.85 33.64
N GLY A 70 5.41 7.03 32.66
CA GLY A 70 5.03 5.64 32.85
C GLY A 70 5.40 4.81 31.62
N THR A 71 5.21 3.50 31.74
CA THR A 71 5.61 2.50 30.75
C THR A 71 4.38 1.83 30.17
N PHE A 72 4.25 1.79 28.85
CA PHE A 72 3.11 1.16 28.17
C PHE A 72 3.62 -0.04 27.37
N TYR A 73 3.24 -1.25 27.81
CA TYR A 73 3.58 -2.50 27.15
C TYR A 73 2.53 -2.81 26.09
N LEU A 74 2.95 -2.86 24.83
CA LEU A 74 2.05 -2.93 23.67
C LEU A 74 2.19 -4.28 22.95
N ASN A 75 1.05 -4.83 22.54
CA ASN A 75 0.99 -5.94 21.58
C ASN A 75 0.90 -5.38 20.16
N SER A 76 1.90 -5.64 19.33
CA SER A 76 1.95 -5.14 17.94
C SER A 76 0.70 -5.44 17.12
N SER A 77 0.14 -6.65 17.16
CA SER A 77 -1.05 -6.99 16.35
C SER A 77 -2.35 -6.38 16.88
N LEU A 78 -2.35 -5.83 18.10
CA LEU A 78 -3.53 -5.19 18.68
C LEU A 78 -3.58 -3.69 18.37
N LEU A 79 -2.51 -3.10 17.83
CA LEU A 79 -2.47 -1.67 17.52
C LEU A 79 -3.50 -1.30 16.44
N GLY A 80 -4.26 -0.24 16.74
CA GLY A 80 -5.35 0.25 15.90
C GLY A 80 -6.61 -0.64 15.87
N ALA A 81 -6.68 -1.70 16.68
CA ALA A 81 -7.92 -2.44 16.89
C ALA A 81 -8.92 -1.63 17.76
N SER A 82 -10.20 -2.00 17.72
CA SER A 82 -11.24 -1.33 18.50
C SER A 82 -10.95 -1.42 20.01
N GLY A 83 -10.84 -0.26 20.67
CA GLY A 83 -10.51 -0.17 22.11
C GLY A 83 -9.01 -0.30 22.43
N ARG A 84 -8.13 -0.31 21.41
CA ARG A 84 -6.67 -0.34 21.56
C ARG A 84 -6.05 0.96 21.05
N LEU A 85 -4.82 1.24 21.49
CA LEU A 85 -4.05 2.38 21.01
C LEU A 85 -3.72 2.22 19.52
N SER A 86 -3.87 3.28 18.74
CA SER A 86 -3.29 3.37 17.39
C SER A 86 -1.78 3.64 17.45
N VAL A 87 -1.05 3.34 16.37
CA VAL A 87 0.38 3.66 16.23
C VAL A 87 0.64 5.15 16.48
N ALA A 88 -0.23 6.04 16.01
CA ALA A 88 -0.12 7.49 16.24
C ALA A 88 -0.27 7.86 17.72
N GLN A 89 -1.14 7.19 18.48
CA GLN A 89 -1.28 7.39 19.93
C GLN A 89 -0.07 6.84 20.70
N ALA A 90 0.47 5.68 20.32
CA ALA A 90 1.71 5.15 20.89
C ALA A 90 2.91 6.09 20.63
N THR A 91 3.02 6.62 19.41
CA THR A 91 4.04 7.63 19.04
C THR A 91 3.84 8.93 19.83
N ALA A 92 2.61 9.35 20.10
CA ALA A 92 2.31 10.52 20.92
C ALA A 92 2.70 10.32 22.41
N LEU A 93 2.42 9.14 22.99
CA LEU A 93 2.88 8.76 24.34
C LEU A 93 4.41 8.83 24.43
N GLN A 94 5.11 8.24 23.47
CA GLN A 94 6.57 8.29 23.38
C GLN A 94 7.10 9.73 23.23
N SER A 95 6.46 10.54 22.37
CA SER A 95 6.83 11.95 22.16
C SER A 95 6.59 12.82 23.40
N ALA A 96 5.63 12.44 24.25
CA ALA A 96 5.41 13.03 25.56
C ALA A 96 6.37 12.50 26.65
N GLY A 97 7.34 11.65 26.30
CA GLY A 97 8.37 11.11 27.19
C GLY A 97 7.95 9.89 28.01
N HIS A 98 6.87 9.20 27.63
CA HIS A 98 6.51 7.91 28.24
C HIS A 98 7.27 6.78 27.53
N GLU A 99 7.56 5.69 28.25
CA GLU A 99 8.25 4.54 27.69
C GLU A 99 7.28 3.59 26.96
N ILE A 100 7.72 3.00 25.86
CA ILE A 100 7.02 1.95 25.14
C ILE A 100 7.79 0.63 25.28
N GLY A 101 7.14 -0.39 25.84
CA GLY A 101 7.63 -1.76 25.93
C GLY A 101 6.88 -2.71 24.99
N GLY A 102 7.45 -3.90 24.77
CA GLY A 102 6.79 -4.97 24.02
C GLY A 102 6.06 -5.95 24.93
N HIS A 103 5.10 -6.69 24.38
CA HIS A 103 4.20 -7.56 25.15
C HIS A 103 3.76 -8.85 24.42
N THR A 104 4.50 -9.26 23.38
CA THR A 104 4.17 -10.31 22.38
C THR A 104 3.17 -9.86 21.32
N VAL A 105 3.23 -10.48 20.14
CA VAL A 105 2.39 -10.12 18.99
C VAL A 105 0.91 -10.19 19.36
N THR A 106 0.47 -11.28 19.99
CA THR A 106 -0.96 -11.58 20.21
C THR A 106 -1.39 -11.72 21.69
N HIS A 107 -0.60 -11.22 22.66
CA HIS A 107 -0.76 -11.51 24.10
C HIS A 107 -0.75 -13.04 24.36
N ALA A 108 0.33 -13.70 23.91
CA ALA A 108 0.47 -15.15 23.93
C ALA A 108 1.13 -15.67 25.22
N ASP A 109 0.61 -16.77 25.77
CA ASP A 109 1.08 -17.41 27.00
C ASP A 109 2.38 -18.20 26.75
N LEU A 110 3.53 -17.51 26.81
CA LEU A 110 4.80 -18.00 26.26
C LEU A 110 5.26 -19.38 26.76
N PRO A 111 5.17 -19.74 28.05
CA PRO A 111 5.58 -21.07 28.53
C PRO A 111 4.80 -22.25 27.92
N THR A 112 3.60 -22.02 27.40
CA THR A 112 2.77 -23.06 26.73
C THR A 112 3.22 -23.38 25.30
N LEU A 113 4.03 -22.50 24.69
CA LEU A 113 4.33 -22.50 23.26
C LEU A 113 5.65 -23.23 22.93
N SER A 114 5.79 -23.71 21.70
CA SER A 114 7.07 -24.22 21.18
C SER A 114 8.12 -23.10 21.10
N ALA A 115 9.41 -23.44 21.22
CA ALA A 115 10.50 -22.46 21.22
C ALA A 115 10.52 -21.54 19.97
N ASP A 116 10.19 -22.09 18.79
CA ASP A 116 10.06 -21.32 17.54
C ASP A 116 8.89 -20.32 17.60
N GLU A 117 7.77 -20.67 18.25
CA GLU A 117 6.63 -19.77 18.43
C GLU A 117 6.90 -18.74 19.54
N GLN A 118 7.55 -19.11 20.65
CA GLN A 118 8.02 -18.17 21.67
C GLN A 118 8.90 -17.09 21.03
N ALA A 119 9.89 -17.49 20.23
CA ALA A 119 10.79 -16.57 19.54
C ALA A 119 10.05 -15.72 18.49
N ARG A 120 9.12 -16.29 17.72
CA ARG A 120 8.28 -15.52 16.79
C ARG A 120 7.41 -14.49 17.50
N GLN A 121 6.73 -14.87 18.60
CA GLN A 121 5.89 -13.98 19.41
C GLN A 121 6.67 -12.82 20.04
N VAL A 122 7.92 -13.02 20.45
CA VAL A 122 8.72 -12.00 21.15
C VAL A 122 9.55 -11.13 20.18
N CYS A 123 10.22 -11.73 19.20
CA CYS A 123 11.10 -11.02 18.26
C CYS A 123 10.30 -10.23 17.20
N ASN A 124 9.21 -10.79 16.67
CA ASN A 124 8.44 -10.11 15.63
C ASN A 124 7.58 -8.99 16.21
N ASP A 125 7.16 -9.11 17.48
CA ASP A 125 6.52 -8.02 18.22
C ASP A 125 7.45 -6.81 18.32
N ARG A 126 8.66 -7.04 18.86
CA ARG A 126 9.69 -6.00 18.98
C ARG A 126 10.03 -5.38 17.62
N THR A 127 10.22 -6.22 16.60
CA THR A 127 10.55 -5.77 15.24
C THR A 127 9.43 -4.92 14.62
N THR A 128 8.17 -5.29 14.83
CA THR A 128 7.01 -4.52 14.33
C THR A 128 6.91 -3.18 15.03
N LEU A 129 7.02 -3.14 16.36
CA LEU A 129 6.99 -1.87 17.13
C LEU A 129 8.17 -0.95 16.74
N LEU A 130 9.38 -1.50 16.58
CA LEU A 130 10.55 -0.76 16.07
C LEU A 130 10.32 -0.21 14.66
N SER A 131 9.63 -0.95 13.78
CA SER A 131 9.31 -0.50 12.41
C SER A 131 8.37 0.72 12.39
N HIS A 132 7.58 0.92 13.44
CA HIS A 132 6.75 2.10 13.65
C HIS A 132 7.51 3.29 14.29
N GLY A 133 8.82 3.18 14.49
CA GLY A 133 9.63 4.22 15.15
C GLY A 133 9.51 4.24 16.68
N LEU A 134 8.95 3.19 17.29
CA LEU A 134 8.82 3.08 18.74
C LEU A 134 10.13 2.54 19.35
N GLN A 135 10.58 3.12 20.46
CA GLN A 135 11.89 2.89 21.08
C GLN A 135 11.85 1.72 22.07
N VAL A 136 11.55 0.52 21.56
CA VAL A 136 11.27 -0.64 22.41
C VAL A 136 12.54 -1.27 22.99
N SER A 137 12.79 -0.98 24.27
CA SER A 137 13.90 -1.52 25.07
C SER A 137 13.50 -2.67 26.00
N ASN A 138 12.30 -2.64 26.60
CA ASN A 138 11.93 -3.51 27.73
C ASN A 138 10.61 -4.27 27.47
N PHE A 139 10.36 -5.32 28.25
CA PHE A 139 9.29 -6.30 28.01
C PHE A 139 8.44 -6.58 29.27
N ALA A 140 7.18 -6.97 29.06
CA ALA A 140 6.35 -7.59 30.08
C ALA A 140 5.84 -8.94 29.56
N TYR A 141 5.89 -9.99 30.39
CA TYR A 141 5.31 -11.27 30.04
C TYR A 141 3.77 -11.20 30.11
N PRO A 142 3.02 -11.61 29.07
CA PRO A 142 1.59 -11.88 29.16
C PRO A 142 1.28 -12.78 30.35
N TYR A 143 0.18 -12.51 31.06
CA TYR A 143 -0.21 -13.20 32.31
C TYR A 143 0.80 -13.08 33.48
N GLY A 144 1.98 -12.51 33.24
CA GLY A 144 3.12 -12.51 34.15
C GLY A 144 3.92 -13.82 34.18
N ASP A 145 3.58 -14.82 33.36
CA ASP A 145 4.20 -16.16 33.41
C ASP A 145 5.48 -16.26 32.58
N ASP A 146 6.47 -16.96 33.12
CA ASP A 146 7.83 -16.96 32.62
C ASP A 146 8.56 -18.28 32.89
N SER A 147 9.66 -18.50 32.16
CA SER A 147 10.57 -19.61 32.43
C SER A 147 11.99 -19.25 32.00
N PRO A 148 13.04 -19.95 32.48
CA PRO A 148 14.41 -19.71 32.05
C PRO A 148 14.62 -19.78 30.52
N ALA A 149 13.82 -20.59 29.81
CA ALA A 149 13.82 -20.65 28.35
C ALA A 149 13.20 -19.37 27.73
N VAL A 150 12.03 -18.96 28.24
CA VAL A 150 11.31 -17.75 27.80
C VAL A 150 12.11 -16.47 28.11
N GLN A 151 12.77 -16.39 29.27
CA GLN A 151 13.73 -15.31 29.59
C GLN A 151 14.90 -15.25 28.60
N GLN A 152 15.40 -16.40 28.15
CA GLN A 152 16.48 -16.47 27.16
C GLN A 152 15.99 -16.04 25.77
N VAL A 153 14.74 -16.34 25.40
CA VAL A 153 14.11 -15.82 24.18
C VAL A 153 14.03 -14.29 24.21
N VAL A 154 13.56 -13.70 25.31
CA VAL A 154 13.48 -12.23 25.46
C VAL A 154 14.86 -11.55 25.38
N GLN A 155 15.88 -12.16 25.99
CA GLN A 155 17.29 -11.74 25.83
C GLN A 155 17.74 -11.79 24.36
N ASN A 156 17.48 -12.90 23.68
CA ASN A 156 17.91 -13.14 22.30
C ASN A 156 17.22 -12.20 21.31
N CYS A 157 15.96 -11.83 21.53
CA CYS A 157 15.22 -10.84 20.75
C CYS A 157 15.68 -9.38 20.98
N GLY A 158 16.66 -9.16 21.88
CA GLY A 158 17.34 -7.87 22.05
C GLY A 158 16.67 -6.90 23.01
N TYR A 159 15.78 -7.36 23.89
CA TYR A 159 15.32 -6.56 25.03
C TYR A 159 16.43 -6.38 26.08
N ASN A 160 16.34 -5.33 26.89
CA ASN A 160 17.27 -5.00 27.97
C ASN A 160 16.81 -5.51 29.34
N SER A 161 15.51 -5.52 29.59
CA SER A 161 14.90 -6.08 30.81
C SER A 161 13.49 -6.62 30.54
N ALA A 162 12.99 -7.44 31.46
CA ALA A 162 11.62 -7.96 31.44
C ALA A 162 11.03 -8.10 32.86
N ARG A 163 9.71 -7.89 33.00
CA ARG A 163 8.98 -7.96 34.27
C ARG A 163 7.86 -9.00 34.27
N ILE A 164 7.65 -9.61 35.43
CA ILE A 164 6.61 -10.61 35.72
C ILE A 164 5.42 -9.98 36.45
N VAL A 165 4.40 -10.77 36.81
CA VAL A 165 3.35 -10.35 37.77
C VAL A 165 3.60 -11.07 39.10
N GLY A 166 3.73 -10.31 40.19
CA GLY A 166 4.00 -10.85 41.53
C GLY A 166 5.49 -10.92 41.90
N GLY A 167 5.76 -11.46 43.09
CA GLY A 167 7.09 -11.50 43.72
C GLY A 167 7.33 -10.39 44.75
N ILE A 168 6.52 -9.32 44.76
CA ILE A 168 6.48 -8.30 45.83
C ILE A 168 5.21 -8.51 46.68
N ALA A 169 5.32 -8.28 48.00
CA ALA A 169 4.20 -8.34 48.94
C ALA A 169 3.08 -7.36 48.56
N SER A 170 1.82 -7.82 48.61
CA SER A 170 0.65 -6.98 48.33
C SER A 170 -0.55 -7.38 49.19
N SER A 171 -1.62 -6.57 49.16
CA SER A 171 -2.79 -6.79 50.01
C SER A 171 -3.57 -8.06 49.62
N GLY A 172 -3.29 -9.16 50.32
CA GLY A 172 -3.96 -10.46 50.14
C GLY A 172 -3.15 -11.52 49.38
N SER A 173 -1.88 -11.26 49.04
CA SER A 173 -1.01 -12.20 48.34
C SER A 173 0.46 -12.10 48.79
N CYS A 174 1.29 -13.05 48.37
CA CYS A 174 2.76 -13.02 48.55
C CYS A 174 3.19 -12.76 50.02
N TYR A 175 2.55 -13.42 50.99
CA TYR A 175 2.88 -13.29 52.41
C TYR A 175 4.32 -13.74 52.69
N GLY A 176 5.19 -12.80 53.07
CA GLY A 176 6.62 -13.03 53.32
C GLY A 176 7.54 -12.73 52.13
N CYS A 177 7.00 -12.26 51.00
CA CYS A 177 7.78 -11.70 49.90
C CYS A 177 8.39 -10.33 50.28
N PRO A 178 9.44 -9.86 49.57
CA PRO A 178 9.97 -8.50 49.73
C PRO A 178 8.90 -7.42 49.54
N THR A 179 9.06 -6.26 50.17
CA THR A 179 8.15 -5.10 49.98
C THR A 179 8.53 -4.21 48.78
N ALA A 180 9.68 -4.48 48.16
CA ALA A 180 10.16 -3.83 46.95
C ALA A 180 11.14 -4.76 46.19
N GLU A 181 11.26 -4.59 44.87
CA GLU A 181 12.37 -5.15 44.09
C GLU A 181 13.66 -4.37 44.39
N LYS A 182 14.81 -5.03 44.25
CA LYS A 182 16.13 -4.46 44.50
C LYS A 182 16.57 -3.56 43.35
N LEU A 183 17.52 -2.66 43.63
CA LEU A 183 18.18 -1.83 42.64
C LEU A 183 19.70 -2.04 42.72
N PRO A 184 20.35 -2.68 41.73
CA PRO A 184 19.73 -3.36 40.59
C PRO A 184 18.91 -4.62 41.01
N PRO A 185 17.91 -5.04 40.20
CA PRO A 185 17.16 -6.27 40.43
C PRO A 185 18.04 -7.53 40.41
N VAL A 186 17.57 -8.59 41.07
CA VAL A 186 18.30 -9.88 41.12
C VAL A 186 18.32 -10.57 39.74
N ASN A 187 17.23 -10.46 38.97
CA ASN A 187 17.17 -10.89 37.58
C ASN A 187 16.56 -9.77 36.73
N PRO A 188 17.32 -9.14 35.80
CA PRO A 188 16.79 -8.10 34.93
C PRO A 188 15.72 -8.62 33.96
N TYR A 189 15.59 -9.93 33.74
CA TYR A 189 14.57 -10.53 32.88
C TYR A 189 13.44 -11.22 33.65
N ALA A 190 13.38 -11.06 34.97
CA ALA A 190 12.24 -11.43 35.81
C ALA A 190 12.11 -10.43 36.98
N ILE A 191 11.95 -9.14 36.64
CA ILE A 191 11.74 -8.05 37.60
C ILE A 191 10.41 -8.29 38.34
N ALA A 192 10.48 -8.40 39.66
CA ALA A 192 9.30 -8.63 40.50
C ALA A 192 8.38 -7.40 40.57
N THR A 193 7.09 -7.66 40.77
CA THR A 193 6.03 -6.64 40.88
C THR A 193 5.06 -7.00 42.01
N PRO A 194 4.23 -6.07 42.50
CA PRO A 194 3.04 -6.44 43.25
C PRO A 194 2.01 -7.11 42.33
N GLU A 195 0.95 -7.66 42.90
CA GLU A 195 -0.25 -8.05 42.12
C GLU A 195 -0.78 -6.91 41.25
N SER A 196 -1.32 -7.25 40.08
CA SER A 196 -2.05 -6.30 39.23
C SER A 196 -3.15 -5.58 40.00
N ILE A 197 -3.26 -4.27 39.79
CA ILE A 197 -4.32 -3.43 40.38
C ILE A 197 -5.68 -3.87 39.83
N LYS A 198 -6.67 -4.03 40.72
CA LYS A 198 -8.00 -4.58 40.42
C LYS A 198 -9.08 -3.61 40.94
N PRO A 199 -10.35 -3.71 40.49
CA PRO A 199 -11.46 -2.83 40.90
C PRO A 199 -11.80 -2.77 42.42
N GLY A 200 -11.19 -3.66 43.22
CA GLY A 200 -11.29 -3.68 44.68
C GLY A 200 -10.07 -3.08 45.41
N THR A 201 -8.99 -2.74 44.71
CA THR A 201 -7.79 -2.15 45.31
C THR A 201 -8.08 -0.70 45.73
N SER A 202 -7.98 -0.41 47.03
CA SER A 202 -8.20 0.93 47.57
C SER A 202 -6.99 1.85 47.36
N LEU A 203 -7.23 3.16 47.43
CA LEU A 203 -6.18 4.18 47.48
C LEU A 203 -5.16 3.88 48.60
N GLU A 204 -5.64 3.51 49.78
CA GLU A 204 -4.82 3.11 50.92
C GLU A 204 -3.96 1.88 50.62
N ALA A 205 -4.49 0.87 49.93
CA ALA A 205 -3.72 -0.31 49.51
C ALA A 205 -2.59 0.06 48.54
N MET A 206 -2.82 0.98 47.59
CA MET A 206 -1.77 1.49 46.69
C MET A 206 -0.71 2.30 47.46
N GLN A 207 -1.13 3.14 48.40
CA GLN A 207 -0.22 3.92 49.26
C GLN A 207 0.65 3.00 50.13
N ASN A 208 0.08 1.91 50.67
CA ASN A 208 0.78 0.98 51.53
C ASN A 208 1.90 0.20 50.80
N LEU A 209 1.79 -0.07 49.49
CA LEU A 209 2.90 -0.65 48.72
C LEU A 209 4.16 0.24 48.78
N VAL A 210 3.97 1.56 48.65
CA VAL A 210 5.07 2.53 48.67
C VAL A 210 5.56 2.78 50.09
N LEU A 211 4.67 2.89 51.08
CA LEU A 211 5.05 3.05 52.49
C LEU A 211 5.83 1.84 53.02
N GLN A 212 5.43 0.62 52.67
CA GLN A 212 6.16 -0.60 53.06
C GLN A 212 7.54 -0.70 52.41
N ALA A 213 7.74 -0.11 51.23
CA ALA A 213 9.07 0.06 50.64
C ALA A 213 9.90 1.13 51.41
N GLU A 214 9.32 2.30 51.70
CA GLU A 214 9.99 3.38 52.47
C GLU A 214 10.45 2.90 53.86
N GLU A 215 9.65 2.07 54.53
CA GLU A 215 9.88 1.56 55.89
C GLU A 215 10.86 0.38 55.97
N ASN A 216 11.00 -0.43 54.90
CA ASN A 216 11.78 -1.68 54.93
C ASN A 216 13.06 -1.64 54.08
N GLY A 217 13.65 -0.43 53.93
CA GLY A 217 14.98 -0.27 53.34
C GLY A 217 15.02 0.31 51.91
N GLY A 218 13.87 0.68 51.35
CA GLY A 218 13.75 1.28 50.02
C GLY A 218 13.74 0.25 48.89
N GLY A 219 13.98 0.69 47.66
CA GLY A 219 14.00 -0.16 46.46
C GLY A 219 13.04 0.33 45.38
N TRP A 220 12.44 -0.60 44.65
CA TRP A 220 11.60 -0.33 43.48
C TRP A 220 10.21 -0.97 43.59
N VAL A 221 9.16 -0.18 43.35
CA VAL A 221 7.76 -0.62 43.30
C VAL A 221 7.23 -0.40 41.88
N VAL A 222 7.14 -1.48 41.11
CA VAL A 222 6.65 -1.48 39.72
C VAL A 222 5.15 -1.82 39.73
N LEU A 223 4.30 -0.82 39.55
CA LEU A 223 2.84 -0.97 39.62
C LEU A 223 2.29 -1.48 38.28
N VAL A 224 1.47 -2.52 38.34
CA VAL A 224 0.89 -3.21 37.18
C VAL A 224 -0.59 -2.85 37.05
N MET A 225 -0.98 -2.19 35.95
CA MET A 225 -2.36 -1.83 35.62
C MET A 225 -2.66 -2.29 34.19
N HIS A 226 -3.93 -2.58 33.86
CA HIS A 226 -4.31 -2.91 32.48
C HIS A 226 -5.31 -1.89 31.94
N ARG A 227 -6.33 -1.53 32.75
CA ARG A 227 -7.42 -0.63 32.32
C ARG A 227 -7.59 0.55 33.26
N VAL A 228 -8.01 1.70 32.73
CA VAL A 228 -8.14 2.97 33.44
C VAL A 228 -9.60 3.42 33.35
N CYS A 229 -10.45 2.83 34.19
CA CYS A 229 -11.90 2.98 34.11
C CYS A 229 -12.60 2.59 35.43
N ASP A 230 -13.80 3.09 35.65
CA ASP A 230 -14.62 2.67 36.78
C ASP A 230 -15.23 1.27 36.54
N ARG A 231 -14.47 0.24 36.95
CA ARG A 231 -14.90 -1.18 36.98
C ARG A 231 -15.29 -1.79 35.63
N CYS A 232 -14.80 -1.27 34.52
CA CYS A 232 -15.11 -1.81 33.19
C CYS A 232 -14.42 -3.16 32.88
N ASP A 233 -13.56 -3.65 33.77
CA ASP A 233 -12.67 -4.79 33.57
C ASP A 233 -12.21 -5.38 34.92
N PRO A 234 -11.95 -6.71 35.04
CA PRO A 234 -11.33 -7.31 36.23
C PRO A 234 -9.99 -6.72 36.66
N TYR A 235 -9.25 -6.05 35.77
CA TYR A 235 -7.93 -5.42 36.03
C TYR A 235 -7.95 -3.89 35.81
N ALA A 236 -9.08 -3.26 36.14
CA ALA A 236 -9.25 -1.81 36.08
C ALA A 236 -8.86 -1.07 37.37
N VAL A 237 -8.21 0.09 37.21
CA VAL A 237 -8.09 1.14 38.23
C VAL A 237 -9.02 2.31 37.90
N ALA A 238 -9.75 2.79 38.91
CA ALA A 238 -10.60 3.97 38.78
C ALA A 238 -9.75 5.24 38.51
N PRO A 239 -10.08 6.09 37.52
CA PRO A 239 -9.32 7.31 37.22
C PRO A 239 -9.17 8.24 38.43
N SER A 240 -10.23 8.34 39.25
CA SER A 240 -10.25 9.13 40.50
C SER A 240 -9.28 8.59 41.57
N THR A 241 -9.14 7.26 41.69
CA THR A 241 -8.15 6.61 42.56
C THR A 241 -6.73 6.84 42.04
N LEU A 242 -6.51 6.73 40.73
CA LEU A 242 -5.20 6.93 40.09
C LEU A 242 -4.71 8.38 40.25
N ASP A 243 -5.59 9.37 40.06
CA ASP A 243 -5.30 10.80 40.28
C ASP A 243 -5.00 11.09 41.75
N SER A 244 -5.83 10.59 42.67
CA SER A 244 -5.61 10.72 44.13
C SER A 244 -4.28 10.10 44.58
N PHE A 245 -3.90 8.95 44.02
CA PHE A 245 -2.63 8.28 44.30
C PHE A 245 -1.44 9.05 43.71
N SER A 246 -1.58 9.59 42.49
CA SER A 246 -0.55 10.40 41.84
C SER A 246 -0.32 11.72 42.58
N SER A 247 -1.38 12.39 43.03
CA SER A 247 -1.29 13.58 43.88
C SER A 247 -0.61 13.30 45.22
N TRP A 248 -0.85 12.12 45.81
CA TRP A 248 -0.18 11.70 47.04
C TRP A 248 1.31 11.43 46.80
N LEU A 249 1.67 10.75 45.71
CA LEU A 249 3.06 10.51 45.31
C LEU A 249 3.83 11.81 45.04
N ALA A 250 3.20 12.82 44.43
CA ALA A 250 3.82 14.12 44.21
C ALA A 250 4.27 14.78 45.52
N GLY A 251 3.51 14.59 46.60
CA GLY A 251 3.87 15.02 47.95
C GLY A 251 4.98 14.20 48.64
N ARG A 252 5.42 13.06 48.07
CA ARG A 252 6.46 12.19 48.64
C ARG A 252 7.89 12.56 48.20
N GLY A 253 8.05 13.37 47.15
CA GLY A 253 9.36 13.75 46.58
C GLY A 253 10.42 14.21 47.60
N PRO A 254 10.11 15.14 48.52
CA PRO A 254 11.04 15.56 49.58
C PRO A 254 11.45 14.46 50.57
N GLY A 255 10.74 13.33 50.58
CA GLY A 255 11.04 12.14 51.34
C GLY A 255 11.88 11.09 50.60
N GLY A 256 12.45 11.41 49.43
CA GLY A 256 13.32 10.50 48.67
C GLY A 256 12.58 9.49 47.78
N THR A 257 11.25 9.60 47.66
CA THR A 257 10.43 8.75 46.79
C THR A 257 10.24 9.43 45.42
N VAL A 258 10.63 8.75 44.34
CA VAL A 258 10.65 9.29 42.97
C VAL A 258 9.85 8.43 42.00
N VAL A 259 9.23 9.06 41.00
CA VAL A 259 8.52 8.35 39.92
C VAL A 259 9.39 8.31 38.66
N LYS A 260 9.47 7.14 38.01
CA LYS A 260 10.34 6.86 36.86
C LYS A 260 9.72 5.84 35.90
N THR A 261 10.07 5.90 34.62
CA THR A 261 9.83 4.77 33.68
C THR A 261 10.70 3.56 34.04
N VAL A 262 10.47 2.40 33.43
CA VAL A 262 11.34 1.21 33.62
C VAL A 262 12.73 1.46 33.00
N ALA A 263 12.77 2.15 31.86
CA ALA A 263 14.00 2.59 31.20
C ALA A 263 14.83 3.58 32.05
N ASP A 264 14.20 4.50 32.78
CA ASP A 264 14.87 5.42 33.71
C ASP A 264 15.55 4.70 34.90
N VAL A 265 15.25 3.43 35.13
CA VAL A 265 15.72 2.64 36.28
C VAL A 265 16.75 1.59 35.89
N ILE A 266 16.45 0.78 34.87
CA ILE A 266 17.28 -0.35 34.44
C ILE A 266 17.48 -0.40 32.92
N GLY A 267 17.08 0.66 32.20
CA GLY A 267 17.15 0.71 30.76
C GLY A 267 18.57 0.70 30.20
N GLY A 268 18.62 0.58 28.88
CA GLY A 268 19.84 0.65 28.09
C GLY A 268 19.52 1.16 26.68
N PRO A 269 20.51 1.29 25.80
CA PRO A 269 20.26 1.66 24.41
C PRO A 269 19.29 0.68 23.75
N VAL A 270 18.40 1.20 22.90
CA VAL A 270 17.54 0.37 22.04
C VAL A 270 18.44 -0.43 21.11
N ARG A 271 18.46 -1.76 21.29
CA ARG A 271 19.26 -2.66 20.44
C ARG A 271 18.62 -2.76 19.06
N ALA A 272 19.40 -3.18 18.06
CA ALA A 272 18.87 -3.49 16.73
C ALA A 272 17.68 -4.48 16.80
N ALA A 273 16.82 -4.46 15.78
CA ALA A 273 15.78 -5.47 15.62
C ALA A 273 16.44 -6.84 15.38
N VAL A 274 15.87 -7.89 16.00
CA VAL A 274 16.26 -9.28 15.77
C VAL A 274 15.04 -9.95 15.11
N PRO A 275 15.16 -10.48 13.88
CA PRO A 275 14.05 -11.18 13.25
C PRO A 275 13.76 -12.47 14.04
N GLY A 276 12.47 -12.79 14.21
CA GLY A 276 12.07 -14.10 14.72
C GLY A 276 12.38 -15.22 13.70
N PRO A 277 12.30 -16.49 14.13
CA PRO A 277 12.36 -17.62 13.21
C PRO A 277 11.45 -17.44 11.99
N ALA A 278 11.93 -17.85 10.82
CA ALA A 278 11.10 -17.93 9.63
C ALA A 278 9.93 -18.90 9.87
N PRO A 279 8.76 -18.70 9.24
CA PRO A 279 7.72 -19.72 9.20
C PRO A 279 8.28 -21.05 8.70
N GLN A 280 7.86 -22.15 9.32
CA GLN A 280 8.21 -23.48 8.84
C GLN A 280 7.61 -23.69 7.44
N PRO A 281 8.28 -24.40 6.52
CA PRO A 281 7.71 -24.72 5.21
C PRO A 281 6.34 -25.41 5.32
N GLN A 282 5.47 -25.16 4.35
CA GLN A 282 4.25 -25.95 4.15
C GLN A 282 4.63 -27.39 3.77
N GLN A 283 3.71 -28.35 3.86
CA GLN A 283 4.02 -29.75 3.52
C GLN A 283 3.59 -30.07 2.08
N ASP A 284 4.50 -30.63 1.29
CA ASP A 284 4.38 -30.97 -0.14
C ASP A 284 3.34 -32.08 -0.47
N GLN A 285 2.16 -32.09 0.16
CA GLN A 285 1.16 -33.18 0.04
C GLN A 285 -0.30 -32.70 -0.19
N GLY A 286 -0.49 -31.44 -0.57
CA GLY A 286 -1.81 -30.87 -0.92
C GLY A 286 -2.75 -30.58 0.26
N GLU A 287 -2.52 -31.23 1.40
CA GLU A 287 -3.09 -30.83 2.69
C GLU A 287 -2.29 -29.64 3.26
N LEU A 288 -3.00 -28.55 3.58
CA LEU A 288 -2.36 -27.30 4.00
C LEU A 288 -2.19 -27.16 5.53
N ILE A 289 -3.06 -27.78 6.34
CA ILE A 289 -2.99 -27.68 7.82
C ILE A 289 -2.32 -28.89 8.47
N ARG A 290 -1.68 -28.68 9.63
CA ARG A 290 -1.00 -29.75 10.39
C ARG A 290 -1.92 -30.38 11.45
N ASN A 291 -1.61 -31.61 11.83
CA ASN A 291 -2.32 -32.38 12.87
C ASN A 291 -3.84 -32.47 12.62
N THR A 292 -4.22 -32.73 11.36
CA THR A 292 -5.61 -32.81 10.86
C THR A 292 -6.47 -33.81 11.62
N SER A 293 -5.90 -34.96 11.99
CA SER A 293 -6.56 -36.03 12.76
C SER A 293 -6.45 -35.86 14.29
N MET A 294 -6.02 -34.70 14.78
CA MET A 294 -6.02 -34.33 16.21
C MET A 294 -5.28 -35.28 17.19
N GLU A 295 -4.47 -36.21 16.69
CA GLU A 295 -3.77 -37.23 17.51
C GLU A 295 -2.60 -36.65 18.33
N THR A 296 -1.90 -35.65 17.80
CA THR A 296 -0.73 -35.08 18.47
C THR A 296 -1.19 -34.05 19.52
N ASP A 297 -0.74 -34.19 20.75
CA ASP A 297 -0.92 -33.29 21.89
C ASP A 297 0.33 -33.52 22.73
N SER A 298 1.32 -32.66 22.56
CA SER A 298 2.67 -32.85 23.08
C SER A 298 2.86 -32.24 24.47
N ASN A 299 1.97 -31.33 24.89
CA ASN A 299 2.01 -30.69 26.21
C ASN A 299 1.06 -31.35 27.23
N GLY A 300 0.05 -32.11 26.77
CA GLY A 300 -0.93 -32.81 27.60
C GLY A 300 -2.12 -31.94 28.06
N ASP A 301 -2.33 -30.75 27.47
CA ASP A 301 -3.35 -29.79 27.92
C ASP A 301 -4.78 -30.08 27.43
N THR A 302 -4.94 -31.15 26.62
CA THR A 302 -6.15 -31.61 25.90
C THR A 302 -6.58 -30.76 24.70
N ILE A 303 -5.76 -29.82 24.25
CA ILE A 303 -5.82 -29.25 22.89
C ILE A 303 -4.81 -30.00 22.02
N PRO A 304 -5.19 -30.52 20.84
CA PRO A 304 -4.22 -31.07 19.90
C PRO A 304 -3.24 -30.00 19.40
N ASP A 305 -1.97 -30.38 19.22
CA ASP A 305 -0.92 -29.50 18.68
C ASP A 305 -1.39 -28.85 17.36
N CYS A 306 -1.05 -27.59 17.11
CA CYS A 306 -1.55 -26.79 15.99
C CYS A 306 -3.05 -26.48 15.97
N TRP A 307 -3.79 -26.76 17.05
CA TRP A 307 -5.15 -26.26 17.27
C TRP A 307 -5.21 -25.28 18.46
N GLN A 308 -6.26 -24.47 18.53
CA GLN A 308 -6.52 -23.58 19.66
C GLN A 308 -8.01 -23.49 20.01
N ARG A 309 -8.29 -23.31 21.31
CA ARG A 309 -9.62 -22.93 21.81
C ARG A 309 -9.88 -21.46 21.43
N GLY A 310 -11.09 -21.15 20.98
CA GLY A 310 -11.50 -19.79 20.66
C GLY A 310 -13.00 -19.54 20.84
N GLY A 311 -13.45 -18.34 20.47
CA GLY A 311 -14.85 -17.92 20.53
C GLY A 311 -15.05 -16.60 21.29
N TYR A 312 -16.30 -16.24 21.54
CA TYR A 312 -16.68 -14.99 22.23
C TYR A 312 -18.00 -15.17 23.01
N GLY A 313 -18.41 -14.17 23.80
CA GLY A 313 -19.61 -14.25 24.64
C GLY A 313 -19.41 -15.03 25.94
N ALA A 314 -20.39 -14.96 26.84
CA ALA A 314 -20.29 -15.28 28.27
C ALA A 314 -20.56 -16.76 28.65
N ASN A 315 -20.48 -17.70 27.70
CA ASN A 315 -20.78 -19.11 27.95
C ASN A 315 -19.70 -19.82 28.78
N THR A 316 -20.09 -20.58 29.80
CA THR A 316 -19.21 -21.60 30.38
C THR A 316 -19.20 -22.82 29.46
N ALA A 317 -18.01 -23.36 29.17
CA ALA A 317 -17.87 -24.52 28.31
C ALA A 317 -16.79 -25.48 28.85
N SER A 318 -17.03 -26.77 28.65
CA SER A 318 -16.08 -27.84 28.96
C SER A 318 -15.43 -28.38 27.68
N TRP A 319 -14.16 -28.77 27.81
CA TRP A 319 -13.35 -29.35 26.73
C TRP A 319 -12.89 -30.74 27.16
N SER A 320 -12.90 -31.70 26.24
CA SER A 320 -12.38 -33.05 26.48
C SER A 320 -12.04 -33.74 25.16
N ASN A 321 -11.37 -34.88 25.22
CA ASN A 321 -11.41 -35.82 24.10
C ASN A 321 -12.83 -36.40 23.92
N ALA A 322 -13.16 -36.79 22.69
CA ALA A 322 -14.33 -37.57 22.36
C ALA A 322 -14.24 -38.98 22.97
N ALA A 323 -15.39 -39.56 23.35
CA ALA A 323 -15.45 -40.94 23.86
C ALA A 323 -15.32 -42.01 22.75
N ALA A 324 -15.43 -41.60 21.49
CA ALA A 324 -15.28 -42.44 20.30
C ALA A 324 -14.96 -41.54 19.08
N PRO A 325 -13.68 -41.30 18.77
CA PRO A 325 -13.22 -40.56 17.58
C PRO A 325 -13.83 -41.04 16.25
N HIS A 326 -13.53 -40.36 15.15
CA HIS A 326 -13.84 -40.78 13.80
C HIS A 326 -12.77 -41.76 13.27
N THR A 327 -11.49 -41.39 13.39
CA THR A 327 -10.35 -42.32 13.26
C THR A 327 -9.40 -42.19 14.47
N GLY A 328 -8.27 -42.89 14.47
CA GLY A 328 -7.25 -42.72 15.52
C GLY A 328 -7.70 -43.09 16.95
N SER A 329 -7.31 -42.26 17.91
CA SER A 329 -7.49 -42.39 19.36
C SER A 329 -7.96 -41.11 20.06
N LYS A 330 -7.92 -39.95 19.40
CA LYS A 330 -8.37 -38.64 19.89
C LYS A 330 -9.27 -37.95 18.87
N ALA A 331 -10.18 -37.12 19.38
CA ALA A 331 -10.93 -36.13 18.61
C ALA A 331 -11.41 -35.06 19.60
N MET A 332 -11.47 -33.79 19.23
CA MET A 332 -11.79 -32.72 20.17
C MET A 332 -13.30 -32.61 20.41
N ARG A 333 -13.72 -32.58 21.69
CA ARG A 333 -15.09 -32.26 22.14
C ARG A 333 -15.11 -30.90 22.82
N VAL A 334 -16.09 -30.08 22.44
CA VAL A 334 -16.55 -28.92 23.23
C VAL A 334 -18.02 -29.08 23.61
N SER A 335 -18.35 -28.78 24.86
CA SER A 335 -19.75 -28.79 25.36
C SER A 335 -20.08 -27.46 26.02
N ILE A 336 -21.28 -26.94 25.74
CA ILE A 336 -21.87 -25.77 26.39
C ILE A 336 -23.12 -26.25 27.12
N ASP A 337 -23.10 -26.21 28.45
CA ASP A 337 -24.25 -26.61 29.27
C ASP A 337 -25.31 -25.49 29.28
N ALA A 338 -24.88 -24.27 29.62
CA ALA A 338 -25.70 -23.06 29.63
C ALA A 338 -25.18 -22.04 28.59
N TYR A 339 -26.05 -21.67 27.65
CA TYR A 339 -25.76 -20.68 26.61
C TYR A 339 -26.43 -19.34 26.91
N THR A 340 -25.65 -18.27 26.78
CA THR A 340 -26.07 -16.87 26.92
C THR A 340 -25.95 -16.16 25.57
N ASP A 341 -24.74 -16.07 25.02
CA ASP A 341 -24.42 -15.35 23.78
C ASP A 341 -23.10 -15.84 23.14
N GLY A 342 -22.81 -15.41 21.92
CA GLY A 342 -21.55 -15.75 21.23
C GLY A 342 -21.41 -17.22 20.84
N ASP A 343 -20.20 -17.78 20.97
CA ASP A 343 -19.85 -19.15 20.56
C ASP A 343 -18.58 -19.69 21.26
N ARG A 344 -18.28 -20.98 21.05
CA ARG A 344 -16.98 -21.60 21.35
C ARG A 344 -16.48 -22.35 20.12
N ARG A 345 -15.17 -22.36 19.88
CA ARG A 345 -14.55 -22.76 18.60
C ARG A 345 -13.32 -23.61 18.83
N ILE A 346 -13.17 -24.67 18.04
CA ILE A 346 -11.88 -25.32 17.81
C ILE A 346 -11.43 -24.90 16.41
N ILE A 347 -10.29 -24.22 16.32
CA ILE A 347 -9.71 -23.72 15.06
C ILE A 347 -8.22 -24.00 15.02
N THR A 348 -7.64 -24.09 13.82
CA THR A 348 -6.18 -24.20 13.66
C THR A 348 -5.49 -22.96 14.23
N GLN A 349 -4.34 -23.17 14.87
CA GLN A 349 -3.66 -22.19 15.69
C GLN A 349 -3.30 -20.95 14.88
N GLN A 350 -3.63 -19.77 15.42
CA GLN A 350 -3.50 -18.47 14.79
C GLN A 350 -2.07 -17.92 14.94
N ASP A 351 -1.11 -18.71 14.48
CA ASP A 351 0.33 -18.49 14.61
C ASP A 351 0.89 -17.67 13.43
N LEU A 352 2.21 -17.63 13.28
CA LEU A 352 2.88 -16.98 12.13
C LEU A 352 3.20 -17.89 10.93
N GLY A 353 2.90 -19.20 10.99
CA GLY A 353 2.96 -20.09 9.82
C GLY A 353 3.54 -21.49 10.03
N ALA A 354 3.62 -21.99 11.25
CA ALA A 354 3.90 -23.40 11.51
C ALA A 354 2.61 -24.25 11.50
N CYS A 355 1.47 -23.65 11.87
CA CYS A 355 0.19 -24.33 12.03
C CYS A 355 -0.91 -23.75 11.12
N ALA A 356 -0.92 -22.42 10.94
CA ALA A 356 -1.74 -21.77 9.93
C ALA A 356 -1.02 -21.75 8.57
N PRO A 357 -1.54 -22.38 7.50
CA PRO A 357 -0.91 -22.35 6.19
C PRO A 357 -0.76 -20.94 5.63
N LYS A 358 0.26 -20.77 4.79
CA LYS A 358 0.37 -19.66 3.86
C LYS A 358 -0.70 -19.84 2.77
N VAL A 359 -1.30 -18.73 2.35
CA VAL A 359 -2.36 -18.69 1.35
C VAL A 359 -2.15 -17.54 0.38
N VAL A 360 -2.91 -17.55 -0.72
CA VAL A 360 -2.79 -16.60 -1.82
C VAL A 360 -3.98 -15.62 -1.82
N PRO A 361 -3.73 -14.29 -1.84
CA PRO A 361 -4.79 -13.31 -2.02
C PRO A 361 -5.68 -13.59 -3.25
N GLY A 362 -7.00 -13.45 -3.10
CA GLY A 362 -7.99 -13.75 -4.13
C GLY A 362 -8.42 -15.21 -4.23
N HIS A 363 -7.64 -16.17 -3.69
CA HIS A 363 -7.98 -17.60 -3.77
C HIS A 363 -9.10 -17.98 -2.79
N THR A 364 -9.78 -19.08 -3.10
CA THR A 364 -10.72 -19.76 -2.21
C THR A 364 -10.13 -21.10 -1.72
N TYR A 365 -10.51 -21.53 -0.53
CA TYR A 365 -9.98 -22.77 0.07
C TYR A 365 -11.14 -23.72 0.38
N ARG A 366 -10.98 -25.01 0.05
CA ARG A 366 -11.90 -26.06 0.47
C ARG A 366 -11.52 -26.47 1.88
N VAL A 367 -12.44 -26.27 2.82
CA VAL A 367 -12.32 -26.69 4.21
C VAL A 367 -13.28 -27.86 4.42
N ALA A 368 -12.73 -29.01 4.82
CA ALA A 368 -13.49 -30.17 5.25
C ALA A 368 -13.13 -30.57 6.69
N GLY A 369 -14.00 -31.33 7.33
CA GLY A 369 -13.73 -31.92 8.64
C GLY A 369 -14.89 -32.75 9.14
N TRP A 370 -14.61 -33.85 9.82
CA TRP A 370 -15.62 -34.73 10.38
C TRP A 370 -16.17 -34.14 11.68
N TYR A 371 -17.48 -34.22 11.84
CA TYR A 371 -18.18 -33.67 13.00
C TYR A 371 -19.31 -34.57 13.48
N ARG A 372 -19.64 -34.44 14.76
CA ARG A 372 -20.98 -34.77 15.29
C ARG A 372 -21.38 -33.72 16.31
N SER A 373 -22.66 -33.37 16.36
CA SER A 373 -23.13 -32.27 17.21
C SER A 373 -24.63 -32.35 17.47
N ALA A 374 -25.02 -32.08 18.73
CA ALA A 374 -26.42 -31.86 19.11
C ALA A 374 -26.76 -30.37 19.25
N GLY A 375 -25.79 -29.46 19.03
CA GLY A 375 -25.98 -28.02 19.09
C GLY A 375 -25.91 -27.35 17.72
N SER A 376 -26.24 -26.05 17.67
CA SER A 376 -26.06 -25.21 16.49
C SER A 376 -24.56 -25.04 16.21
N SER A 377 -24.06 -25.64 15.13
CA SER A 377 -22.64 -25.63 14.78
C SER A 377 -22.39 -25.28 13.31
N ARG A 378 -21.19 -24.78 12.98
CA ARG A 378 -20.77 -24.45 11.60
C ARG A 378 -19.25 -24.34 11.45
N PRO A 379 -18.70 -24.58 10.24
CA PRO A 379 -17.39 -24.10 9.84
C PRO A 379 -17.24 -22.58 9.91
N VAL A 380 -16.04 -22.14 10.28
CA VAL A 380 -15.58 -20.74 10.36
C VAL A 380 -14.15 -20.63 9.81
N ALA A 381 -13.80 -19.48 9.24
CA ALA A 381 -12.46 -19.16 8.79
C ALA A 381 -12.02 -17.75 9.17
N TYR A 382 -10.71 -17.59 9.33
CA TYR A 382 -9.99 -16.36 9.64
C TYR A 382 -8.80 -16.25 8.70
N TYR A 383 -8.42 -15.03 8.35
CA TYR A 383 -7.19 -14.77 7.60
C TYR A 383 -6.27 -13.84 8.40
N ARG A 384 -4.96 -13.97 8.21
CA ARG A 384 -3.98 -13.05 8.79
C ARG A 384 -3.70 -11.93 7.81
N ASP A 385 -3.96 -10.68 8.22
CA ASP A 385 -3.72 -9.49 7.40
C ASP A 385 -2.22 -9.13 7.31
N GLY A 386 -1.89 -8.19 6.42
CA GLY A 386 -0.51 -7.72 6.21
C GLY A 386 0.12 -7.01 7.42
N SER A 387 -0.66 -6.71 8.47
CA SER A 387 -0.20 -6.21 9.77
C SER A 387 -0.08 -7.34 10.81
N SER A 388 -0.07 -8.60 10.37
CA SER A 388 -0.04 -9.83 11.19
C SER A 388 -1.24 -10.02 12.12
N ARG A 389 -2.39 -9.40 11.83
CA ARG A 389 -3.58 -9.47 12.69
C ARG A 389 -4.60 -10.46 12.12
N TRP A 390 -5.25 -11.23 13.00
CA TRP A 390 -6.23 -12.23 12.60
C TRP A 390 -7.64 -11.64 12.45
N GLN A 391 -8.11 -11.59 11.21
CA GLN A 391 -9.41 -11.07 10.79
C GLN A 391 -10.38 -12.22 10.51
N PHE A 392 -11.67 -12.01 10.77
CA PHE A 392 -12.70 -13.00 10.42
C PHE A 392 -12.95 -12.98 8.90
N LEU A 393 -12.71 -14.11 8.23
CA LEU A 393 -12.94 -14.26 6.79
C LEU A 393 -14.42 -14.58 6.49
N GLY A 394 -15.01 -15.48 7.28
CA GLY A 394 -16.39 -15.89 7.06
C GLY A 394 -16.78 -17.18 7.78
N GLN A 395 -18.00 -17.64 7.49
CA GLN A 395 -18.59 -18.84 8.08
C GLN A 395 -19.51 -19.52 7.08
N ALA A 396 -19.62 -20.85 7.18
CA ALA A 396 -20.56 -21.63 6.40
C ALA A 396 -22.02 -21.47 6.90
N PRO A 397 -23.01 -22.01 6.18
CA PRO A 397 -24.33 -22.34 6.72
C PRO A 397 -24.24 -23.21 8.00
N LEU A 398 -25.35 -23.32 8.74
CA LEU A 398 -25.41 -24.22 9.89
C LEU A 398 -25.35 -25.68 9.44
N LEU A 399 -24.54 -26.47 10.14
CA LEU A 399 -24.48 -27.93 9.98
C LEU A 399 -25.78 -28.56 10.49
N THR A 400 -26.14 -29.70 9.89
CA THR A 400 -27.26 -30.52 10.37
C THR A 400 -26.80 -31.26 11.62
N ALA A 401 -27.55 -31.14 12.71
CA ALA A 401 -27.27 -31.88 13.95
C ALA A 401 -27.25 -33.41 13.69
N SER A 402 -26.30 -34.10 14.30
CA SER A 402 -26.03 -35.52 14.05
C SER A 402 -25.40 -36.17 15.27
N SER A 403 -25.89 -37.35 15.65
CA SER A 403 -25.30 -38.20 16.69
C SER A 403 -24.21 -39.13 16.16
N THR A 404 -24.25 -39.46 14.86
CA THR A 404 -23.16 -40.13 14.14
C THR A 404 -22.23 -39.11 13.52
N TRP A 405 -20.98 -39.49 13.31
CA TRP A 405 -20.03 -38.72 12.50
C TRP A 405 -20.58 -38.44 11.10
N ARG A 406 -20.33 -37.23 10.59
CA ARG A 406 -20.58 -36.78 9.22
C ARG A 406 -19.43 -35.88 8.79
N GLN A 407 -19.08 -35.90 7.51
CA GLN A 407 -18.17 -34.90 6.97
C GLN A 407 -18.92 -33.56 6.80
N SER A 408 -18.28 -32.47 7.20
CA SER A 408 -18.62 -31.11 6.78
C SER A 408 -17.67 -30.70 5.65
N GLU A 409 -18.17 -29.90 4.72
CA GLU A 409 -17.39 -29.40 3.59
C GLU A 409 -17.89 -27.99 3.21
N TRP A 410 -16.97 -27.06 3.00
CA TRP A 410 -17.27 -25.66 2.71
C TRP A 410 -16.10 -25.00 1.97
N THR A 411 -16.39 -24.26 0.90
CA THR A 411 -15.42 -23.38 0.26
C THR A 411 -15.47 -21.99 0.88
N THR A 412 -14.33 -21.44 1.31
CA THR A 412 -14.25 -20.09 1.90
C THR A 412 -14.70 -19.01 0.90
N PRO A 413 -15.03 -17.79 1.37
CA PRO A 413 -14.95 -16.59 0.55
C PRO A 413 -13.54 -16.43 -0.05
N ALA A 414 -13.44 -15.71 -1.16
CA ALA A 414 -12.16 -15.33 -1.74
C ALA A 414 -11.36 -14.47 -0.76
N LEU A 415 -10.06 -14.73 -0.63
CA LEU A 415 -9.20 -14.03 0.31
C LEU A 415 -8.99 -12.56 -0.07
N PRO A 416 -8.98 -11.64 0.91
CA PRO A 416 -8.58 -10.25 0.70
C PRO A 416 -7.15 -10.08 0.16
N ALA A 417 -6.90 -8.92 -0.45
CA ALA A 417 -5.63 -8.57 -1.11
C ALA A 417 -4.39 -8.61 -0.20
N ASP A 418 -4.60 -8.53 1.12
CA ASP A 418 -3.58 -8.49 2.17
C ASP A 418 -3.50 -9.78 3.01
N ALA A 419 -4.16 -10.85 2.60
CA ALA A 419 -4.16 -12.13 3.32
C ALA A 419 -2.84 -12.90 3.14
N GLY A 420 -2.16 -13.21 4.25
CA GLY A 420 -0.90 -13.97 4.27
C GLY A 420 -0.96 -15.35 4.92
N ALA A 421 -2.01 -15.67 5.69
CA ALA A 421 -2.25 -17.00 6.26
C ALA A 421 -3.74 -17.26 6.51
N LEU A 422 -4.13 -18.52 6.70
CA LEU A 422 -5.50 -18.97 6.94
C LEU A 422 -5.60 -19.81 8.22
N SER A 423 -6.65 -19.58 9.02
CA SER A 423 -7.02 -20.37 10.21
C SER A 423 -8.48 -20.79 10.09
N VAL A 424 -8.78 -22.07 10.31
CA VAL A 424 -10.11 -22.65 10.05
C VAL A 424 -10.54 -23.58 11.17
N GLY A 425 -11.83 -23.86 11.27
CA GLY A 425 -12.33 -24.94 12.12
C GLY A 425 -13.83 -24.86 12.34
N LEU A 426 -14.32 -25.43 13.44
CA LEU A 426 -15.76 -25.51 13.75
C LEU A 426 -16.11 -24.69 14.99
N SER A 427 -17.30 -24.09 14.95
CA SER A 427 -17.91 -23.31 16.05
C SER A 427 -19.19 -23.98 16.57
N LEU A 428 -19.42 -23.88 17.87
CA LEU A 428 -20.63 -24.27 18.60
C LEU A 428 -21.27 -23.02 19.23
N ARG A 429 -22.53 -22.75 18.89
CA ARG A 429 -23.25 -21.49 19.19
C ARG A 429 -24.67 -21.73 19.74
N SER A 430 -24.80 -22.74 20.58
CA SER A 430 -25.95 -23.02 21.45
C SER A 430 -25.51 -23.93 22.60
N SER A 431 -26.38 -24.21 23.57
CA SER A 431 -26.20 -25.38 24.45
C SER A 431 -26.15 -26.68 23.63
N GLY A 432 -25.52 -27.70 24.19
CA GLY A 432 -25.23 -28.98 23.53
C GLY A 432 -23.73 -29.23 23.40
N MET A 433 -23.34 -30.21 22.59
CA MET A 433 -21.94 -30.50 22.28
C MET A 433 -21.64 -30.46 20.78
N LEU A 434 -20.37 -30.26 20.47
CA LEU A 434 -19.76 -30.40 19.16
C LEU A 434 -18.49 -31.23 19.34
N GLU A 435 -18.32 -32.23 18.49
CA GLU A 435 -17.09 -33.00 18.35
C GLU A 435 -16.59 -32.84 16.93
N ALA A 436 -15.27 -32.75 16.79
CA ALA A 436 -14.58 -32.48 15.54
C ALA A 436 -13.33 -33.36 15.40
N ASP A 437 -13.06 -33.82 14.18
CA ASP A 437 -12.00 -34.77 13.85
C ASP A 437 -11.64 -34.67 12.35
N ASP A 438 -10.54 -35.30 11.93
CA ASP A 438 -10.14 -35.55 10.53
C ASP A 438 -10.42 -34.38 9.57
N PHE A 439 -9.78 -33.24 9.83
CA PHE A 439 -9.89 -32.05 8.99
C PHE A 439 -9.11 -32.15 7.68
N SER A 440 -9.45 -31.30 6.73
CA SER A 440 -8.63 -31.04 5.54
C SER A 440 -8.79 -29.61 5.06
N VAL A 441 -7.71 -28.98 4.62
CA VAL A 441 -7.69 -27.70 3.92
C VAL A 441 -6.91 -27.87 2.63
N GLN A 442 -7.52 -27.44 1.53
CA GLN A 442 -6.93 -27.48 0.18
C GLN A 442 -7.17 -26.13 -0.50
N ASP A 443 -6.23 -25.67 -1.32
CA ASP A 443 -6.51 -24.59 -2.28
C ASP A 443 -7.57 -25.07 -3.29
N THR A 444 -8.18 -24.16 -4.04
CA THR A 444 -9.16 -24.50 -5.09
C THR A 444 -8.75 -24.04 -6.47
N ASP A 445 -7.55 -23.48 -6.62
CA ASP A 445 -6.97 -23.30 -7.96
C ASP A 445 -6.73 -24.65 -8.65
N ALA A 446 -7.14 -24.71 -9.91
CA ALA A 446 -7.01 -25.85 -10.80
C ALA A 446 -6.23 -25.50 -12.08
N THR A 447 -5.50 -24.39 -12.05
CA THR A 447 -4.67 -23.86 -13.14
C THR A 447 -3.26 -24.44 -13.02
N PRO A 448 -2.77 -25.28 -13.96
CA PRO A 448 -1.42 -25.81 -13.86
C PRO A 448 -0.35 -24.75 -14.14
N PRO A 449 0.79 -24.78 -13.41
CA PRO A 449 1.86 -23.80 -13.55
C PRO A 449 2.47 -23.76 -14.95
N GLN A 450 2.99 -22.62 -15.39
CA GLN A 450 3.86 -22.56 -16.57
C GLN A 450 5.29 -22.94 -16.18
N VAL A 451 5.97 -23.75 -17.00
CA VAL A 451 7.40 -24.08 -16.80
C VAL A 451 8.13 -24.33 -18.12
N ALA A 452 9.31 -23.74 -18.26
CA ALA A 452 10.21 -23.92 -19.40
C ALA A 452 11.67 -24.06 -18.94
N LEU A 453 12.40 -24.99 -19.57
CA LEU A 453 13.85 -25.10 -19.42
C LEU A 453 14.55 -24.00 -20.25
N THR A 454 15.61 -23.42 -19.70
CA THR A 454 16.35 -22.28 -20.29
C THR A 454 17.86 -22.52 -20.44
N SER A 455 18.39 -23.64 -19.93
CA SER A 455 19.78 -24.06 -20.11
C SER A 455 19.97 -25.54 -19.78
N PRO A 456 20.88 -26.26 -20.47
CA PRO A 456 21.50 -25.91 -21.75
C PRO A 456 20.51 -25.74 -22.92
N ALA A 457 21.03 -25.43 -24.10
CA ALA A 457 20.27 -25.43 -25.34
C ALA A 457 20.05 -26.85 -25.87
N ASP A 458 18.93 -27.07 -26.57
CA ASP A 458 18.64 -28.35 -27.22
C ASP A 458 19.68 -28.70 -28.31
N GLY A 459 20.03 -29.98 -28.38
CA GLY A 459 21.09 -30.51 -29.25
C GLY A 459 22.53 -30.18 -28.81
N SER A 460 22.74 -29.50 -27.67
CA SER A 460 24.09 -29.15 -27.22
C SER A 460 24.93 -30.36 -26.80
N ARG A 461 26.27 -30.18 -26.76
CA ARG A 461 27.23 -31.12 -26.19
C ARG A 461 27.71 -30.61 -24.83
N ALA A 462 27.93 -31.50 -23.87
CA ALA A 462 28.48 -31.13 -22.57
C ALA A 462 29.34 -32.24 -21.94
N ARG A 463 30.16 -31.85 -20.97
CA ARG A 463 30.96 -32.71 -20.09
C ARG A 463 31.30 -31.98 -18.80
N GLY A 464 31.61 -32.71 -17.73
CA GLY A 464 31.81 -32.11 -16.41
C GLY A 464 30.49 -31.71 -15.75
N THR A 465 30.50 -30.69 -14.89
CA THR A 465 29.29 -30.20 -14.22
C THR A 465 28.49 -29.27 -15.13
N VAL A 466 27.29 -29.73 -15.53
CA VAL A 466 26.30 -28.97 -16.29
C VAL A 466 25.38 -28.22 -15.32
N THR A 467 24.96 -27.00 -15.66
CA THR A 467 23.90 -26.30 -14.90
C THR A 467 22.61 -26.26 -15.71
N PHE A 468 21.62 -27.03 -15.26
CA PHE A 468 20.24 -26.90 -15.72
C PHE A 468 19.62 -25.65 -15.11
N THR A 469 18.83 -24.91 -15.90
CA THR A 469 18.03 -23.78 -15.41
C THR A 469 16.61 -23.86 -15.95
N ALA A 470 15.64 -23.43 -15.13
CA ALA A 470 14.25 -23.35 -15.52
C ALA A 470 13.64 -22.01 -15.08
N VAL A 471 12.69 -21.54 -15.86
CA VAL A 471 11.72 -20.52 -15.43
C VAL A 471 10.39 -21.21 -15.19
N ALA A 472 9.77 -20.93 -14.04
CA ALA A 472 8.44 -21.39 -13.71
C ALA A 472 7.64 -20.22 -13.14
N SER A 473 6.34 -20.17 -13.44
CA SER A 473 5.46 -19.09 -13.01
C SER A 473 4.02 -19.57 -12.93
N ASP A 474 3.34 -19.20 -11.85
CA ASP A 474 1.91 -19.42 -11.66
C ASP A 474 1.30 -18.24 -10.90
N ALA A 475 -0.03 -18.10 -10.94
CA ALA A 475 -0.77 -17.08 -10.19
C ALA A 475 -0.81 -17.36 -8.68
N SER A 476 -0.95 -18.63 -8.28
CA SER A 476 -0.79 -19.06 -6.89
C SER A 476 0.66 -18.95 -6.41
N GLY A 477 1.59 -19.09 -7.36
CA GLY A 477 3.03 -19.17 -7.14
C GLY A 477 3.55 -20.60 -7.20
N ILE A 478 4.87 -20.74 -7.38
CA ILE A 478 5.53 -22.04 -7.48
C ILE A 478 5.93 -22.52 -6.08
N ASP A 479 5.57 -23.76 -5.74
CA ASP A 479 6.04 -24.44 -4.54
C ASP A 479 7.44 -25.03 -4.78
N HIS A 480 7.58 -25.84 -5.84
CA HIS A 480 8.88 -26.35 -6.26
C HIS A 480 9.00 -26.63 -7.77
N VAL A 481 10.24 -26.66 -8.25
CA VAL A 481 10.62 -27.23 -9.55
C VAL A 481 11.59 -28.38 -9.33
N ASP A 482 11.20 -29.55 -9.79
CA ASP A 482 12.04 -30.74 -9.92
C ASP A 482 12.68 -30.77 -11.32
N PHE A 483 13.99 -31.02 -11.40
CA PHE A 483 14.62 -31.34 -12.69
C PHE A 483 14.75 -32.86 -12.80
N LEU A 484 14.42 -33.40 -13.98
CA LEU A 484 14.44 -34.82 -14.27
C LEU A 484 15.35 -35.11 -15.46
N VAL A 485 16.20 -36.12 -15.30
CA VAL A 485 17.12 -36.65 -16.31
C VAL A 485 16.61 -38.03 -16.70
N ASN A 486 16.30 -38.23 -17.98
CA ASN A 486 15.68 -39.46 -18.52
C ASN A 486 14.40 -39.90 -17.75
N GLY A 487 13.70 -38.97 -17.10
CA GLY A 487 12.51 -39.21 -16.26
C GLY A 487 12.79 -39.45 -14.77
N GLU A 488 14.05 -39.56 -14.35
CA GLU A 488 14.44 -39.67 -12.93
C GLU A 488 14.78 -38.30 -12.34
N GLN A 489 14.24 -37.99 -11.16
CA GLN A 489 14.45 -36.70 -10.49
C GLN A 489 15.87 -36.59 -9.92
N VAL A 490 16.67 -35.66 -10.42
CA VAL A 490 18.06 -35.43 -9.97
C VAL A 490 18.18 -34.35 -8.90
N CYS A 491 17.20 -33.46 -8.76
CA CYS A 491 17.19 -32.36 -7.79
C CYS A 491 15.81 -31.68 -7.69
N ARG A 492 15.58 -30.95 -6.59
CA ARG A 492 14.42 -30.08 -6.32
C ARG A 492 14.89 -28.67 -5.99
N THR A 493 14.11 -27.65 -6.37
CA THR A 493 14.36 -26.23 -6.05
C THR A 493 13.06 -25.51 -5.66
N THR A 494 13.05 -24.82 -4.53
CA THR A 494 11.86 -24.10 -3.98
C THR A 494 11.97 -22.57 -4.09
N THR A 495 13.06 -22.05 -4.68
CA THR A 495 13.30 -20.61 -4.85
C THR A 495 13.81 -20.30 -6.25
N ALA A 496 13.31 -19.20 -6.81
CA ALA A 496 13.78 -18.67 -8.08
C ALA A 496 15.07 -17.86 -7.91
N PRO A 497 16.01 -17.88 -8.88
CA PRO A 497 15.97 -18.65 -10.13
C PRO A 497 16.23 -20.14 -9.91
N HIS A 498 15.39 -21.00 -10.49
CA HIS A 498 15.51 -22.45 -10.37
C HIS A 498 16.74 -22.94 -11.15
N LYS A 499 17.73 -23.48 -10.43
CA LYS A 499 19.01 -23.94 -10.98
C LYS A 499 19.42 -25.27 -10.34
N CYS A 500 20.01 -26.15 -11.14
CA CYS A 500 20.48 -27.43 -10.67
C CYS A 500 21.82 -27.79 -11.33
N ALA A 501 22.81 -28.16 -10.52
CA ALA A 501 24.11 -28.65 -10.98
C ALA A 501 24.06 -30.18 -11.12
N TYR A 502 24.50 -30.69 -12.26
CA TYR A 502 24.45 -32.10 -12.63
C TYR A 502 25.81 -32.55 -13.18
N ASP A 503 26.44 -33.54 -12.57
CA ASP A 503 27.78 -34.02 -12.95
C ASP A 503 27.69 -35.12 -14.00
N THR A 504 28.28 -34.87 -15.17
CA THR A 504 28.33 -35.80 -16.29
C THR A 504 29.64 -36.59 -16.40
N THR A 505 30.63 -36.36 -15.52
CA THR A 505 31.96 -37.03 -15.60
C THR A 505 31.89 -38.56 -15.49
N ALA A 506 30.92 -39.08 -14.74
CA ALA A 506 30.68 -40.52 -14.59
C ALA A 506 29.66 -41.08 -15.60
N HIS A 507 29.04 -40.23 -16.42
CA HIS A 507 28.03 -40.67 -17.40
C HIS A 507 28.69 -41.13 -18.71
N PRO A 508 28.22 -42.25 -19.31
CA PRO A 508 28.66 -42.66 -20.64
C PRO A 508 28.31 -41.63 -21.71
N ASP A 509 29.14 -41.53 -22.75
CA ASP A 509 28.89 -40.67 -23.91
C ASP A 509 27.61 -41.12 -24.62
N SER A 510 26.56 -40.30 -24.49
CA SER A 510 25.18 -40.64 -24.81
C SER A 510 24.32 -39.39 -24.93
N VAL A 511 23.18 -39.50 -25.60
CA VAL A 511 22.16 -38.44 -25.58
C VAL A 511 21.29 -38.61 -24.33
N ILE A 512 21.17 -37.54 -23.55
CA ILE A 512 20.38 -37.47 -22.33
C ILE A 512 19.22 -36.48 -22.52
N ALA A 513 18.01 -36.91 -22.17
CA ALA A 513 16.82 -36.08 -22.17
C ALA A 513 16.63 -35.41 -20.79
N VAL A 514 16.30 -34.13 -20.78
CA VAL A 514 16.08 -33.33 -19.57
C VAL A 514 14.71 -32.65 -19.63
N THR A 515 13.94 -32.74 -18.54
CA THR A 515 12.63 -32.05 -18.36
C THR A 515 12.56 -31.39 -16.99
N ALA A 516 11.88 -30.26 -16.87
CA ALA A 516 11.54 -29.66 -15.57
C ALA A 516 10.06 -29.91 -15.24
N ARG A 517 9.76 -30.34 -14.02
CA ARG A 517 8.40 -30.47 -13.48
C ARG A 517 8.19 -29.38 -12.44
N ALA A 518 7.28 -28.44 -12.70
CA ALA A 518 6.86 -27.46 -11.73
C ALA A 518 5.58 -27.91 -11.03
N THR A 519 5.52 -27.64 -9.72
CA THR A 519 4.37 -27.81 -8.85
C THR A 519 4.02 -26.45 -8.26
N ASP A 520 2.76 -26.04 -8.37
CA ASP A 520 2.27 -24.79 -7.77
C ASP A 520 1.92 -24.96 -6.28
N THR A 521 1.45 -23.89 -5.62
CA THR A 521 1.06 -23.95 -4.19
C THR A 521 -0.29 -24.63 -3.93
N ALA A 522 -1.08 -24.91 -4.97
CA ALA A 522 -2.32 -25.69 -4.90
C ALA A 522 -2.09 -27.20 -5.14
N GLY A 523 -0.91 -27.59 -5.64
CA GLY A 523 -0.55 -28.95 -6.00
C GLY A 523 -0.82 -29.31 -7.47
N ASN A 524 -1.15 -28.36 -8.35
CA ASN A 524 -1.22 -28.60 -9.78
C ASN A 524 0.21 -28.73 -10.35
N VAL A 525 0.36 -29.58 -11.37
CA VAL A 525 1.68 -30.01 -11.89
C VAL A 525 1.74 -29.85 -13.40
N THR A 526 2.82 -29.23 -13.88
CA THR A 526 3.16 -29.16 -15.31
C THR A 526 4.57 -29.69 -15.55
N LEU A 527 4.73 -30.45 -16.64
CA LEU A 527 6.04 -30.88 -17.16
C LEU A 527 6.41 -30.00 -18.37
N SER A 528 7.62 -29.47 -18.38
CA SER A 528 8.13 -28.65 -19.49
C SER A 528 8.28 -29.46 -20.77
N SER A 529 8.35 -28.78 -21.91
CA SER A 529 9.08 -29.32 -23.06
C SER A 529 10.50 -29.70 -22.61
N GLY A 530 10.95 -30.90 -22.96
CA GLY A 530 12.31 -31.32 -22.69
C GLY A 530 13.30 -30.82 -23.74
N PHE A 531 14.59 -30.85 -23.39
CA PHE A 531 15.68 -30.77 -24.37
C PHE A 531 16.55 -32.02 -24.27
N ASN A 532 17.27 -32.32 -25.35
CA ASN A 532 18.30 -33.36 -25.39
C ASN A 532 19.68 -32.70 -25.42
N PHE A 533 20.63 -33.25 -24.67
CA PHE A 533 22.05 -32.89 -24.81
C PHE A 533 22.92 -34.14 -24.86
N THR A 534 24.08 -34.04 -25.50
CA THR A 534 25.01 -35.17 -25.67
C THR A 534 26.14 -35.06 -24.65
N VAL A 535 26.29 -36.08 -23.81
CA VAL A 535 27.50 -36.25 -22.99
C VAL A 535 28.66 -36.64 -23.90
N SER A 536 29.80 -35.97 -23.77
CA SER A 536 30.97 -36.17 -24.66
C SER A 536 32.29 -36.06 -23.89
N ASN A 537 32.48 -36.96 -22.94
CA ASN A 537 33.69 -37.09 -22.12
C ASN A 537 34.90 -37.60 -22.93
N SER A 538 34.71 -38.37 -24.01
CA SER A 538 35.80 -39.10 -24.69
C SER A 538 36.52 -38.33 -25.81
N VAL A 539 36.05 -37.14 -26.21
CA VAL A 539 36.55 -36.44 -27.40
C VAL A 539 37.57 -35.35 -27.01
N PRO A 540 38.73 -35.24 -27.70
CA PRO A 540 39.61 -34.07 -27.56
C PRO A 540 38.83 -32.77 -27.83
N LEU A 541 39.21 -31.68 -27.15
CA LEU A 541 38.54 -30.39 -27.37
C LEU A 541 38.97 -29.81 -28.71
N ASP A 542 38.03 -29.56 -29.63
CA ASP A 542 38.27 -28.52 -30.62
C ASP A 542 38.26 -27.15 -29.91
N THR A 543 39.29 -26.37 -30.20
CA THR A 543 39.51 -25.01 -29.68
C THR A 543 39.79 -24.02 -30.80
N THR A 544 39.74 -24.45 -32.06
CA THR A 544 39.89 -23.56 -33.20
C THR A 544 38.62 -22.72 -33.31
N ALA A 545 38.77 -21.43 -33.61
CA ALA A 545 37.63 -20.55 -33.84
C ALA A 545 37.37 -20.42 -35.34
N PRO A 546 36.11 -20.53 -35.80
CA PRO A 546 35.79 -20.57 -37.23
C PRO A 546 36.13 -19.27 -37.93
N SER A 547 36.86 -19.37 -39.05
CA SER A 547 37.13 -18.21 -39.90
C SER A 547 35.84 -17.71 -40.55
N VAL A 548 35.60 -16.38 -40.55
CA VAL A 548 34.42 -15.77 -41.20
C VAL A 548 34.73 -14.39 -41.78
N SER A 549 34.18 -14.10 -42.96
CA SER A 549 34.37 -12.82 -43.65
C SER A 549 33.13 -12.40 -44.44
N LEU A 550 32.76 -11.12 -44.34
CA LEU A 550 31.64 -10.55 -45.10
C LEU A 550 31.99 -10.43 -46.59
N ILE A 551 31.11 -10.93 -47.46
CA ILE A 551 31.21 -10.80 -48.91
C ILE A 551 30.45 -9.55 -49.36
N ALA A 552 29.12 -9.50 -49.16
CA ALA A 552 28.25 -8.40 -49.55
C ALA A 552 27.27 -8.01 -48.43
N PRO A 553 26.78 -6.75 -48.38
CA PRO A 553 27.12 -5.62 -49.24
C PRO A 553 28.57 -5.12 -49.04
N ALA A 554 29.05 -4.23 -49.92
CA ALA A 554 30.39 -3.66 -49.84
C ALA A 554 30.46 -2.52 -48.81
N GLY A 555 31.63 -2.32 -48.18
CA GLY A 555 31.82 -1.24 -47.21
C GLY A 555 31.65 0.13 -47.86
N GLY A 556 30.90 1.02 -47.21
CA GLY A 556 30.58 2.36 -47.73
C GLY A 556 29.58 2.37 -48.89
N SER A 557 28.92 1.24 -49.21
CA SER A 557 27.80 1.24 -50.16
C SER A 557 26.54 1.86 -49.54
N VAL A 558 25.72 2.50 -50.37
CA VAL A 558 24.37 2.96 -49.99
C VAL A 558 23.38 1.81 -50.24
N VAL A 559 22.50 1.55 -49.29
CA VAL A 559 21.55 0.42 -49.31
C VAL A 559 20.12 0.85 -48.99
N ASN A 560 19.15 0.23 -49.66
CA ASN A 560 17.72 0.46 -49.46
C ASN A 560 16.88 -0.79 -49.83
N GLY A 561 15.61 -0.80 -49.44
CA GLY A 561 14.69 -1.90 -49.71
C GLY A 561 15.11 -3.22 -49.07
N THR A 562 15.17 -4.30 -49.86
CA THR A 562 15.64 -5.61 -49.40
C THR A 562 17.05 -5.88 -49.92
N VAL A 563 17.97 -6.16 -49.00
CA VAL A 563 19.42 -6.30 -49.22
C VAL A 563 19.85 -7.72 -48.88
N THR A 564 20.62 -8.37 -49.74
CA THR A 564 21.21 -9.69 -49.44
C THR A 564 22.56 -9.54 -48.75
N LEU A 565 22.62 -9.92 -47.48
CA LEU A 565 23.87 -10.16 -46.76
C LEU A 565 24.46 -11.50 -47.20
N SER A 566 25.79 -11.58 -47.29
CA SER A 566 26.51 -12.82 -47.60
C SER A 566 27.90 -12.84 -46.99
N ALA A 567 28.38 -14.03 -46.62
CA ALA A 567 29.65 -14.26 -45.96
C ALA A 567 30.25 -15.61 -46.38
N ALA A 568 31.58 -15.69 -46.37
CA ALA A 568 32.30 -16.96 -46.39
C ALA A 568 32.69 -17.32 -44.96
N ALA A 569 32.47 -18.57 -44.56
CA ALA A 569 32.93 -19.11 -43.29
C ALA A 569 33.49 -20.54 -43.48
N SER A 570 34.54 -20.87 -42.73
CA SER A 570 35.26 -22.16 -42.82
C SER A 570 36.00 -22.49 -41.54
N ASP A 571 36.08 -23.79 -41.22
CA ASP A 571 36.48 -24.31 -39.91
C ASP A 571 36.88 -25.79 -40.00
N ASP A 572 37.62 -26.33 -39.02
CA ASP A 572 38.02 -27.74 -38.94
C ASP A 572 37.06 -28.69 -38.19
N ASP A 573 36.13 -28.21 -37.35
CA ASP A 573 34.99 -28.97 -36.76
C ASP A 573 33.61 -28.50 -37.29
N SER A 574 33.60 -27.89 -38.48
CA SER A 574 32.41 -27.53 -39.29
C SER A 574 31.51 -26.41 -38.74
N VAL A 575 31.41 -25.30 -39.50
CA VAL A 575 30.52 -24.16 -39.20
C VAL A 575 29.03 -24.54 -39.24
N ILE A 576 28.38 -24.59 -38.07
CA ILE A 576 26.95 -24.92 -37.93
C ILE A 576 26.01 -23.75 -38.24
N ARG A 577 26.45 -22.50 -38.05
CA ARG A 577 25.70 -21.28 -38.43
C ARG A 577 26.57 -20.04 -38.51
N VAL A 578 26.15 -19.08 -39.34
CA VAL A 578 26.67 -17.71 -39.37
C VAL A 578 25.57 -16.76 -38.92
N LEU A 579 25.74 -16.14 -37.76
CA LEU A 579 24.88 -15.06 -37.25
C LEU A 579 25.22 -13.75 -37.97
N TYR A 580 24.21 -13.00 -38.41
CA TYR A 580 24.36 -11.63 -38.87
C TYR A 580 23.81 -10.66 -37.83
N SER A 581 24.53 -9.56 -37.59
CA SER A 581 24.03 -8.42 -36.82
C SER A 581 24.13 -7.10 -37.57
N ILE A 582 23.20 -6.19 -37.25
CA ILE A 582 23.19 -4.79 -37.67
C ILE A 582 23.21 -3.93 -36.41
N ASP A 583 24.18 -3.03 -36.27
CA ASP A 583 24.40 -2.16 -35.09
C ASP A 583 24.41 -2.90 -33.73
N GLY A 584 24.70 -4.20 -33.76
CA GLY A 584 24.76 -5.11 -32.61
C GLY A 584 23.54 -6.03 -32.45
N GLU A 585 22.41 -5.74 -33.09
CA GLU A 585 21.21 -6.59 -33.05
C GLU A 585 21.30 -7.74 -34.05
N VAL A 586 21.07 -8.99 -33.61
CA VAL A 586 21.12 -10.18 -34.47
C VAL A 586 19.83 -10.32 -35.27
N ILE A 587 19.95 -10.23 -36.60
CA ILE A 587 18.78 -10.25 -37.52
C ILE A 587 18.55 -11.61 -38.22
N GLY A 588 19.45 -12.59 -38.05
CA GLY A 588 19.27 -13.93 -38.59
C GLY A 588 20.52 -14.80 -38.55
N ALA A 589 20.35 -16.11 -38.78
CA ALA A 589 21.41 -17.11 -38.63
C ALA A 589 21.33 -18.26 -39.66
N PRO A 590 21.69 -18.05 -40.94
CA PRO A 590 21.79 -19.14 -41.92
C PRO A 590 22.74 -20.26 -41.46
N THR A 591 22.28 -21.51 -41.62
CA THR A 591 22.95 -22.74 -41.18
C THR A 591 23.67 -23.51 -42.30
N THR A 592 23.56 -23.06 -43.55
CA THR A 592 24.13 -23.74 -44.72
C THR A 592 24.79 -22.74 -45.67
N ALA A 593 25.83 -23.21 -46.37
CA ALA A 593 26.53 -22.42 -47.38
C ALA A 593 25.77 -22.44 -48.72
N PRO A 594 25.68 -21.32 -49.47
CA PRO A 594 26.22 -20.00 -49.14
C PRO A 594 25.41 -19.31 -48.03
N TYR A 595 26.10 -18.82 -47.00
CA TYR A 595 25.50 -18.24 -45.80
C TYR A 595 24.89 -16.87 -46.11
N THR A 596 23.68 -16.86 -46.69
CA THR A 596 22.98 -15.65 -47.14
C THR A 596 21.80 -15.33 -46.23
N LEU A 597 21.52 -14.03 -46.05
CA LEU A 597 20.37 -13.54 -45.31
C LEU A 597 19.77 -12.33 -46.04
N SER A 598 18.44 -12.24 -46.10
CA SER A 598 17.74 -11.06 -46.61
C SER A 598 17.45 -10.10 -45.46
N TRP A 599 18.07 -8.92 -45.49
CA TRP A 599 17.80 -7.81 -44.59
C TRP A 599 16.83 -6.84 -45.24
N ASN A 600 15.68 -6.58 -44.62
CA ASN A 600 14.84 -5.46 -45.02
C ASN A 600 15.34 -4.19 -44.33
N THR A 601 15.87 -3.24 -45.10
CA THR A 601 16.36 -1.98 -44.53
C THR A 601 15.23 -1.03 -44.15
N THR A 602 14.00 -1.18 -44.70
CA THR A 602 12.92 -0.20 -44.51
C THR A 602 12.38 -0.09 -43.08
N THR A 603 12.78 -1.00 -42.19
CA THR A 603 12.50 -0.95 -40.74
C THR A 603 13.70 -0.45 -39.93
N HIS A 604 14.83 -0.19 -40.58
CA HIS A 604 16.04 0.36 -39.98
C HIS A 604 16.05 1.90 -40.08
N ARG A 605 16.78 2.56 -39.20
CA ARG A 605 17.00 4.01 -39.28
C ARG A 605 17.98 4.35 -40.41
N ASP A 606 17.70 5.45 -41.12
CA ASP A 606 18.60 6.03 -42.12
C ASP A 606 19.89 6.61 -41.49
N GLY A 607 21.00 6.51 -42.20
CA GLY A 607 22.35 6.83 -41.74
C GLY A 607 23.29 5.60 -41.76
N PRO A 608 24.49 5.72 -41.19
CA PRO A 608 25.48 4.64 -41.20
C PRO A 608 25.08 3.50 -40.25
N ALA A 609 25.04 2.27 -40.77
CA ALA A 609 24.76 1.04 -40.04
C ALA A 609 25.95 0.06 -40.12
N ARG A 610 26.29 -0.59 -39.01
CA ARG A 610 27.43 -1.52 -38.88
C ARG A 610 26.95 -2.96 -39.03
N ILE A 611 27.41 -3.64 -40.07
CA ILE A 611 27.16 -5.07 -40.32
C ILE A 611 28.31 -5.89 -39.72
N GLN A 612 27.99 -6.96 -39.00
CA GLN A 612 28.97 -7.98 -38.59
C GLN A 612 28.44 -9.40 -38.88
N ALA A 613 29.34 -10.35 -39.11
CA ALA A 613 29.03 -11.77 -39.14
C ALA A 613 29.82 -12.52 -38.05
N LYS A 614 29.17 -13.48 -37.38
CA LYS A 614 29.81 -14.38 -36.39
C LYS A 614 29.52 -15.83 -36.73
N ALA A 615 30.57 -16.62 -36.97
CA ALA A 615 30.46 -18.05 -37.22
C ALA A 615 30.59 -18.85 -35.93
N LEU A 616 29.84 -19.94 -35.83
CA LEU A 616 29.94 -20.95 -34.78
C LEU A 616 30.16 -22.32 -35.43
N ASP A 617 31.03 -23.12 -34.85
CA ASP A 617 31.31 -24.53 -35.15
C ASP A 617 30.47 -25.50 -34.30
N ALA A 618 30.68 -26.82 -34.47
CA ALA A 618 29.94 -27.87 -33.78
C ALA A 618 30.41 -28.13 -32.32
N SER A 619 31.51 -27.53 -31.89
CA SER A 619 32.05 -27.61 -30.52
C SER A 619 31.74 -26.35 -29.68
N GLY A 620 31.33 -25.26 -30.32
CA GLY A 620 30.82 -24.04 -29.71
C GLY A 620 31.83 -22.88 -29.64
N ASN A 621 32.94 -22.94 -30.38
CA ASN A 621 33.83 -21.80 -30.51
C ASN A 621 33.16 -20.70 -31.38
N VAL A 622 33.71 -19.48 -31.35
CA VAL A 622 33.12 -18.32 -32.02
C VAL A 622 34.21 -17.53 -32.73
N GLY A 623 34.04 -17.35 -34.04
CA GLY A 623 34.85 -16.43 -34.82
C GLY A 623 34.02 -15.28 -35.35
N GLU A 624 34.62 -14.10 -35.45
CA GLU A 624 33.94 -12.86 -35.84
C GLU A 624 34.60 -12.24 -37.07
N SER A 625 33.79 -11.65 -37.96
CA SER A 625 34.30 -10.84 -39.05
C SER A 625 34.71 -9.46 -38.52
N GLU A 626 35.57 -8.78 -39.28
CA GLU A 626 35.63 -7.32 -39.21
C GLU A 626 34.23 -6.73 -39.44
N GLU A 627 33.93 -5.64 -38.75
CA GLU A 627 32.70 -4.89 -38.95
C GLU A 627 32.74 -4.11 -40.28
N ARG A 628 31.58 -3.93 -40.91
CA ARG A 628 31.45 -3.23 -42.17
C ARG A 628 30.32 -2.20 -42.11
N THR A 629 30.67 -0.92 -42.19
CA THR A 629 29.68 0.15 -42.30
C THR A 629 29.09 0.22 -43.71
N VAL A 630 27.78 0.41 -43.81
CA VAL A 630 27.04 0.82 -45.01
C VAL A 630 26.15 2.01 -44.68
N GLU A 631 25.75 2.80 -45.68
CA GLU A 631 24.80 3.90 -45.49
C GLU A 631 23.38 3.43 -45.82
N VAL A 632 22.51 3.37 -44.82
CA VAL A 632 21.09 3.05 -45.01
C VAL A 632 20.35 4.30 -45.44
N SER A 633 19.60 4.23 -46.55
CA SER A 633 18.75 5.33 -47.01
C SER A 633 17.42 4.81 -47.54
N ASN A 634 16.43 4.69 -46.65
CA ASN A 634 15.09 4.18 -46.94
C ASN A 634 14.12 5.25 -47.45
N TYR A 635 14.59 6.49 -47.64
CA TYR A 635 13.80 7.63 -48.07
C TYR A 635 12.84 7.29 -49.22
N GLN A 636 11.61 6.98 -48.86
CA GLN A 636 10.48 7.04 -49.77
C GLN A 636 10.30 8.50 -50.13
N LEU A 637 10.07 8.77 -51.41
CA LEU A 637 9.68 10.09 -51.88
C LEU A 637 8.23 10.39 -51.47
N ASP A 638 8.05 10.73 -50.19
CA ASP A 638 6.99 11.66 -49.84
C ASP A 638 7.21 12.92 -50.67
N SER A 639 6.30 13.10 -51.61
CA SER A 639 6.22 14.24 -52.52
C SER A 639 4.84 14.89 -52.44
N THR A 640 4.10 14.57 -51.38
CA THR A 640 2.74 15.04 -51.09
C THR A 640 2.85 16.27 -50.19
N PRO A 641 2.50 17.48 -50.66
CA PRO A 641 2.47 18.63 -49.77
C PRO A 641 1.34 18.48 -48.73
N PRO A 642 1.55 18.98 -47.48
CA PRO A 642 0.49 19.03 -46.49
C PRO A 642 -0.69 19.88 -46.97
N VAL A 643 -1.85 19.72 -46.34
CA VAL A 643 -3.02 20.57 -46.61
C VAL A 643 -3.40 21.32 -45.33
N THR A 644 -3.46 22.65 -45.39
CA THR A 644 -4.04 23.46 -44.31
C THR A 644 -5.52 23.77 -44.46
N SER A 645 -6.16 24.05 -43.33
CA SER A 645 -7.49 24.63 -43.25
C SER A 645 -7.50 25.85 -42.32
N ALA A 646 -8.40 26.80 -42.59
CA ALA A 646 -8.55 28.04 -41.83
C ALA A 646 -9.99 28.23 -41.35
N SER A 647 -10.16 28.75 -40.13
CA SER A 647 -11.46 29.07 -39.53
C SER A 647 -11.43 30.43 -38.84
N CYS A 648 -12.50 31.21 -39.03
CA CYS A 648 -12.72 32.52 -38.42
C CYS A 648 -14.00 32.49 -37.57
N GLY A 649 -14.15 31.44 -36.77
CA GLY A 649 -15.38 31.11 -36.06
C GLY A 649 -16.42 30.48 -37.00
N THR A 650 -17.65 30.98 -36.96
CA THR A 650 -18.79 30.48 -37.76
C THR A 650 -18.93 31.15 -39.13
N ALA A 651 -18.12 32.16 -39.45
CA ALA A 651 -18.13 32.86 -40.72
C ALA A 651 -16.96 32.41 -41.63
N PRO A 652 -17.12 32.45 -42.96
CA PRO A 652 -16.00 32.30 -43.89
C PRO A 652 -14.95 33.39 -43.64
N CYS A 653 -13.67 33.01 -43.52
CA CYS A 653 -12.59 33.97 -43.31
C CYS A 653 -12.49 34.99 -44.44
N ASP A 654 -12.39 34.51 -45.69
CA ASP A 654 -12.14 35.37 -46.83
C ASP A 654 -13.40 36.09 -47.32
N GLY A 655 -13.22 37.30 -47.86
CA GLY A 655 -14.28 38.09 -48.47
C GLY A 655 -15.28 38.74 -47.51
N THR A 656 -15.57 38.11 -46.37
CA THR A 656 -16.50 38.57 -45.31
C THR A 656 -16.00 39.82 -44.59
N TRP A 657 -16.90 40.75 -44.27
CA TRP A 657 -16.64 41.85 -43.35
C TRP A 657 -17.02 41.47 -41.91
N PHE A 658 -16.19 41.88 -40.95
CA PHE A 658 -16.35 41.61 -39.52
C PHE A 658 -16.43 42.90 -38.71
N ASN A 659 -17.47 43.03 -37.88
CA ASN A 659 -17.66 44.15 -36.96
C ASN A 659 -16.92 44.01 -35.61
N THR A 660 -15.99 43.06 -35.54
CA THR A 660 -15.16 42.75 -34.36
C THR A 660 -13.79 42.25 -34.82
N SER A 661 -12.80 42.20 -33.92
CA SER A 661 -11.49 41.59 -34.23
C SER A 661 -11.66 40.10 -34.53
N VAL A 662 -11.05 39.61 -35.60
CA VAL A 662 -11.19 38.21 -36.06
C VAL A 662 -10.24 37.29 -35.30
N THR A 663 -10.72 36.15 -34.83
CA THR A 663 -9.87 35.06 -34.32
C THR A 663 -9.64 34.03 -35.43
N LEU A 664 -8.45 34.07 -36.04
CA LEU A 664 -8.03 33.12 -37.08
C LEU A 664 -7.40 31.88 -36.45
N SER A 665 -8.01 30.72 -36.67
CA SER A 665 -7.45 29.41 -36.34
C SER A 665 -7.01 28.69 -37.60
N LEU A 666 -5.78 28.16 -37.59
CA LEU A 666 -5.22 27.31 -38.65
C LEU A 666 -4.99 25.88 -38.13
N SER A 667 -5.09 24.90 -39.02
CA SER A 667 -4.62 23.52 -38.80
C SER A 667 -4.01 22.97 -40.09
N ALA A 668 -3.13 21.97 -39.97
CA ALA A 668 -2.53 21.26 -41.10
C ALA A 668 -2.67 19.75 -40.92
N THR A 669 -2.92 19.04 -42.02
CA THR A 669 -2.91 17.58 -42.08
C THR A 669 -2.05 17.13 -43.25
N ASP A 670 -1.26 16.10 -43.05
CA ASP A 670 -0.60 15.33 -44.09
C ASP A 670 -0.78 13.83 -43.79
N ALA A 671 -0.75 12.99 -44.83
CA ALA A 671 -0.97 11.55 -44.74
C ALA A 671 0.32 10.72 -44.74
N ASP A 672 1.44 11.27 -45.23
CA ASP A 672 2.68 10.54 -45.50
C ASP A 672 3.74 10.77 -44.39
N SER A 673 4.48 11.90 -44.39
CA SER A 673 5.46 12.20 -43.33
C SER A 673 4.89 12.98 -42.13
N GLY A 674 3.74 13.61 -42.32
CA GLY A 674 3.00 14.39 -41.32
C GLY A 674 3.43 15.86 -41.26
N ALA A 675 2.48 16.74 -40.92
CA ALA A 675 2.73 18.18 -40.81
C ALA A 675 3.75 18.54 -39.71
N ASP A 676 4.68 19.45 -40.02
CA ASP A 676 5.74 19.94 -39.12
C ASP A 676 5.53 21.41 -38.72
N LEU A 677 5.24 22.25 -39.72
CA LEU A 677 5.34 23.70 -39.59
C LEU A 677 4.20 24.39 -40.34
N ILE A 678 3.53 25.36 -39.71
CA ILE A 678 2.69 26.36 -40.39
C ILE A 678 3.35 27.72 -40.13
N MET A 679 3.61 28.47 -41.20
CA MET A 679 4.10 29.86 -41.12
C MET A 679 3.03 30.81 -41.63
N VAL A 680 2.90 31.96 -40.97
CA VAL A 680 1.85 32.96 -41.23
C VAL A 680 2.39 34.38 -41.15
N THR A 681 1.91 35.23 -42.05
CA THR A 681 2.24 36.64 -42.20
C THR A 681 0.95 37.47 -42.22
N THR A 682 0.96 38.65 -41.59
CA THR A 682 -0.21 39.53 -41.42
C THR A 682 -0.05 40.90 -42.10
N ASP A 683 1.01 41.04 -42.90
CA ASP A 683 1.42 42.21 -43.68
C ASP A 683 1.31 41.96 -45.20
N GLY A 684 0.74 40.84 -45.62
CA GLY A 684 0.64 40.41 -47.02
C GLY A 684 1.96 39.91 -47.64
N SER A 685 3.06 39.80 -46.90
CA SER A 685 4.31 39.18 -47.37
C SER A 685 4.16 37.68 -47.56
N THR A 686 5.03 37.05 -48.36
CA THR A 686 4.97 35.60 -48.62
C THR A 686 5.71 34.81 -47.55
N PRO A 687 5.05 33.90 -46.80
CA PRO A 687 5.74 33.10 -45.78
C PRO A 687 6.74 32.11 -46.38
N THR A 688 7.88 31.96 -45.71
CA THR A 688 8.91 30.94 -45.97
C THR A 688 9.18 30.14 -44.68
N ARG A 689 10.13 29.19 -44.67
CA ARG A 689 10.52 28.51 -43.41
C ARG A 689 11.25 29.42 -42.42
N THR A 690 11.69 30.60 -42.85
CA THR A 690 12.43 31.59 -42.04
C THR A 690 11.69 32.93 -41.91
N ASP A 691 10.82 33.27 -42.85
CA ASP A 691 10.15 34.57 -42.95
C ASP A 691 8.66 34.43 -42.60
N GLY A 692 8.22 35.16 -41.58
CA GLY A 692 6.89 35.08 -40.99
C GLY A 692 6.89 34.59 -39.55
N THR A 693 5.70 34.46 -38.96
CA THR A 693 5.52 33.93 -37.59
C THR A 693 5.18 32.45 -37.67
N ARG A 694 5.78 31.61 -36.80
CA ARG A 694 5.33 30.22 -36.62
C ARG A 694 3.95 30.24 -35.94
N TYR A 695 2.94 29.68 -36.61
CA TYR A 695 1.62 29.53 -36.01
C TYR A 695 1.69 28.46 -34.90
N VAL A 696 1.33 28.85 -33.67
CA VAL A 696 1.34 28.00 -32.46
C VAL A 696 0.00 28.02 -31.71
N GLY A 697 -1.00 28.73 -32.24
CA GLY A 697 -2.31 28.93 -31.63
C GLY A 697 -3.07 30.08 -32.31
N PRO A 698 -4.38 30.25 -32.02
CA PRO A 698 -5.23 31.20 -32.75
C PRO A 698 -4.74 32.65 -32.69
N LEU A 699 -4.83 33.35 -33.82
CA LEU A 699 -4.36 34.72 -33.99
C LEU A 699 -5.51 35.72 -33.95
N THR A 700 -5.38 36.78 -33.15
CA THR A 700 -6.33 37.90 -33.13
C THR A 700 -5.92 38.95 -34.16
N ILE A 701 -6.77 39.18 -35.16
CA ILE A 701 -6.58 40.16 -36.23
C ILE A 701 -7.44 41.40 -35.93
N PRO A 702 -6.85 42.55 -35.54
CA PRO A 702 -7.57 43.68 -34.98
C PRO A 702 -8.05 44.72 -36.01
N ALA A 703 -7.65 44.61 -37.27
CA ALA A 703 -7.97 45.55 -38.35
C ALA A 703 -7.93 44.82 -39.70
N SER A 704 -8.46 45.44 -40.76
CA SER A 704 -8.42 44.88 -42.11
C SER A 704 -6.97 44.62 -42.56
N THR A 705 -6.66 43.39 -42.98
CA THR A 705 -5.34 43.04 -43.54
C THR A 705 -5.38 41.75 -44.38
N THR A 706 -4.43 41.62 -45.29
CA THR A 706 -4.15 40.39 -46.03
C THR A 706 -3.29 39.46 -45.17
N VAL A 707 -3.83 38.32 -44.77
CA VAL A 707 -3.09 37.26 -44.09
C VAL A 707 -2.66 36.21 -45.11
N LYS A 708 -1.39 35.79 -45.09
CA LYS A 708 -0.90 34.66 -45.90
C LYS A 708 -0.32 33.58 -45.02
N TYR A 709 -0.56 32.32 -45.38
CA TYR A 709 -0.05 31.17 -44.65
C TYR A 709 0.26 30.00 -45.59
N ARG A 710 1.12 29.09 -45.13
CA ARG A 710 1.35 27.77 -45.72
C ARG A 710 2.00 26.84 -44.71
N ALA A 711 1.85 25.54 -44.94
CA ALA A 711 2.50 24.49 -44.20
C ALA A 711 3.67 23.82 -44.95
N TRP A 712 4.48 23.13 -44.15
CA TRP A 712 5.44 22.11 -44.56
C TRP A 712 5.22 20.84 -43.72
N ASP A 713 5.48 19.70 -44.34
CA ASP A 713 5.62 18.39 -43.71
C ASP A 713 7.05 18.15 -43.18
N ARG A 714 7.32 16.91 -42.75
CA ARG A 714 8.64 16.48 -42.24
C ARG A 714 9.61 16.02 -43.34
N ALA A 715 9.13 15.63 -44.52
CA ALA A 715 9.96 15.34 -45.68
C ALA A 715 10.54 16.61 -46.33
N GLY A 716 9.90 17.75 -46.09
CA GLY A 716 10.28 19.08 -46.56
C GLY A 716 9.40 19.63 -47.69
N ASN A 717 8.36 18.92 -48.13
CA ASN A 717 7.43 19.48 -49.13
C ASN A 717 6.62 20.63 -48.51
N ALA A 718 5.99 21.40 -49.38
CA ALA A 718 5.37 22.66 -49.00
C ALA A 718 4.17 22.97 -49.88
N GLU A 719 3.06 23.33 -49.26
CA GLU A 719 1.86 23.68 -50.02
C GLU A 719 1.98 25.06 -50.69
N ALA A 720 1.01 25.34 -51.56
CA ALA A 720 0.82 26.66 -52.15
C ALA A 720 0.49 27.71 -51.07
N VAL A 721 0.88 28.97 -51.33
CA VAL A 721 0.62 30.07 -50.40
C VAL A 721 -0.87 30.41 -50.40
N HIS A 722 -1.56 30.10 -49.31
CA HIS A 722 -2.93 30.57 -49.08
C HIS A 722 -2.93 32.06 -48.74
N THR A 723 -3.99 32.76 -49.14
CA THR A 723 -4.19 34.19 -48.89
C THR A 723 -5.64 34.42 -48.43
N LEU A 724 -5.83 35.23 -47.40
CA LEU A 724 -7.14 35.64 -46.87
C LEU A 724 -7.17 37.17 -46.76
N ASP A 725 -8.10 37.83 -47.42
CA ASP A 725 -8.33 39.26 -47.27
C ASP A 725 -9.36 39.49 -46.17
N LEU A 726 -8.89 39.48 -44.92
CA LEU A 726 -9.73 39.66 -43.72
C LEU A 726 -10.12 41.14 -43.60
N LYS A 727 -11.43 41.42 -43.71
CA LYS A 727 -11.96 42.79 -43.68
C LYS A 727 -12.61 43.05 -42.32
N VAL A 728 -12.02 43.95 -41.55
CA VAL A 728 -12.49 44.35 -40.21
C VAL A 728 -12.79 45.83 -40.21
N ASP A 729 -14.03 46.17 -39.86
CA ASP A 729 -14.49 47.53 -39.62
C ASP A 729 -15.30 47.60 -38.32
N LYS A 730 -14.83 48.41 -37.38
CA LYS A 730 -15.42 48.60 -36.04
C LYS A 730 -15.94 50.03 -35.83
N VAL A 731 -15.99 50.83 -36.88
CA VAL A 731 -16.60 52.16 -36.89
C VAL A 731 -18.09 52.00 -37.17
N ALA A 732 -18.94 52.83 -36.56
CA ALA A 732 -20.37 52.84 -36.86
C ALA A 732 -20.70 54.02 -37.79
N PRO A 733 -21.58 53.84 -38.78
CA PRO A 733 -21.90 54.87 -39.77
C PRO A 733 -22.46 56.14 -39.11
N THR A 734 -22.33 57.29 -39.75
CA THR A 734 -23.08 58.50 -39.31
C THR A 734 -24.43 58.55 -40.03
N ALA A 735 -25.50 58.98 -39.34
CA ALA A 735 -26.83 59.07 -39.92
C ALA A 735 -27.66 60.23 -39.34
N ARG A 736 -28.21 61.08 -40.22
CA ARG A 736 -29.18 62.13 -39.86
C ARG A 736 -30.31 62.25 -40.90
N VAL A 737 -31.49 62.65 -40.44
CA VAL A 737 -32.56 63.13 -41.31
C VAL A 737 -32.17 64.52 -41.83
N SER A 738 -32.34 64.77 -43.14
CA SER A 738 -31.92 66.00 -43.81
C SER A 738 -33.03 66.69 -44.61
N ALA A 739 -34.18 66.03 -44.78
CA ALA A 739 -35.45 66.68 -45.09
C ALA A 739 -36.60 65.76 -44.64
N PRO A 740 -37.76 66.29 -44.17
CA PRO A 740 -38.02 67.70 -43.83
C PRO A 740 -37.11 68.22 -42.71
N ASP A 741 -37.11 69.53 -42.50
CA ASP A 741 -36.46 70.15 -41.34
C ASP A 741 -37.19 69.80 -40.04
N ALA A 742 -36.46 69.79 -38.92
CA ALA A 742 -37.06 69.58 -37.60
C ALA A 742 -38.05 70.72 -37.27
N GLY A 743 -39.28 70.35 -36.90
CA GLY A 743 -40.40 71.27 -36.66
C GLY A 743 -41.20 71.66 -37.91
N ALA A 744 -40.87 71.16 -39.10
CA ALA A 744 -41.59 71.50 -40.33
C ALA A 744 -43.03 70.95 -40.34
N THR A 745 -43.97 71.73 -40.88
CA THR A 745 -45.35 71.29 -41.16
C THR A 745 -45.45 70.78 -42.61
N ILE A 746 -45.93 69.54 -42.81
CA ILE A 746 -46.12 68.96 -44.15
C ILE A 746 -47.49 69.37 -44.72
N SER A 747 -47.52 70.12 -45.81
CA SER A 747 -48.76 70.59 -46.46
C SER A 747 -49.01 69.99 -47.85
N ARG A 748 -48.36 68.87 -48.20
CA ARG A 748 -48.41 68.27 -49.55
C ARG A 748 -48.57 66.74 -49.47
N PRO A 749 -49.36 66.10 -50.37
CA PRO A 749 -49.64 64.66 -50.34
C PRO A 749 -48.42 63.75 -50.25
N LEU A 750 -47.34 64.08 -50.96
CA LEU A 750 -46.10 63.31 -50.99
C LEU A 750 -44.94 64.17 -50.46
N THR A 751 -44.20 63.63 -49.49
CA THR A 751 -43.02 64.29 -48.92
C THR A 751 -41.75 63.45 -49.09
N TYR A 752 -40.67 64.12 -49.47
CA TYR A 752 -39.34 63.53 -49.58
C TYR A 752 -38.68 63.49 -48.20
N TYR A 753 -38.75 62.35 -47.54
CA TYR A 753 -37.94 62.02 -46.38
C TYR A 753 -36.52 61.72 -46.88
N LYS A 754 -35.62 62.71 -46.78
CA LYS A 754 -34.22 62.62 -47.19
C LYS A 754 -33.30 62.39 -46.00
N THR A 755 -32.17 61.77 -46.27
CA THR A 755 -31.23 61.33 -45.26
C THR A 755 -29.80 61.63 -45.71
N GLU A 756 -28.97 62.08 -44.78
CA GLU A 756 -27.53 62.18 -44.97
C GLU A 756 -26.87 61.12 -44.10
N VAL A 757 -26.21 60.17 -44.75
CA VAL A 757 -25.62 58.98 -44.15
C VAL A 757 -24.26 58.75 -44.79
N THR A 758 -23.23 58.57 -43.97
CA THR A 758 -21.84 58.38 -44.42
C THR A 758 -21.14 57.33 -43.57
N ASP A 759 -20.14 56.68 -44.16
CA ASP A 759 -19.37 55.59 -43.57
C ASP A 759 -18.01 55.53 -44.29
N ASP A 760 -16.95 55.03 -43.65
CA ASP A 760 -15.63 54.92 -44.27
C ASP A 760 -15.44 53.66 -45.14
N ASN A 761 -16.23 52.60 -44.93
CA ASN A 761 -16.10 51.34 -45.69
C ASN A 761 -17.34 51.04 -46.58
N GLY A 762 -18.51 51.57 -46.21
CA GLY A 762 -19.68 51.71 -47.07
C GLY A 762 -21.00 51.32 -46.42
N ILE A 763 -22.09 52.00 -46.80
CA ILE A 763 -23.44 51.72 -46.30
C ILE A 763 -24.08 50.55 -47.05
N ALA A 764 -24.36 49.45 -46.34
CA ALA A 764 -25.14 48.33 -46.89
C ALA A 764 -26.63 48.65 -46.99
N ARG A 765 -27.20 49.38 -46.01
CA ARG A 765 -28.61 49.80 -46.02
C ARG A 765 -28.92 50.96 -45.06
N VAL A 766 -29.92 51.75 -45.43
CA VAL A 766 -30.63 52.69 -44.55
C VAL A 766 -32.08 52.22 -44.39
N LEU A 767 -32.55 52.10 -43.15
CA LEU A 767 -33.90 51.73 -42.75
C LEU A 767 -34.64 53.00 -42.30
N PHE A 768 -35.85 53.21 -42.80
CA PHE A 768 -36.67 54.40 -42.53
C PHE A 768 -37.81 54.08 -41.57
N TYR A 769 -38.01 54.94 -40.56
CA TYR A 769 -39.06 54.81 -39.56
C TYR A 769 -39.84 56.13 -39.41
N VAL A 770 -41.15 56.00 -39.18
CA VAL A 770 -42.05 57.06 -38.67
C VAL A 770 -42.79 56.48 -37.47
N ASP A 771 -42.76 57.20 -36.33
CA ASP A 771 -43.38 56.79 -35.07
C ASP A 771 -42.98 55.37 -34.62
N ASP A 772 -41.69 55.05 -34.82
CA ASP A 772 -41.06 53.73 -34.64
C ASP A 772 -41.60 52.60 -35.55
N VAL A 773 -42.57 52.87 -36.41
CA VAL A 773 -43.03 51.96 -37.47
C VAL A 773 -42.06 51.99 -38.65
N PHE A 774 -41.60 50.82 -39.09
CA PHE A 774 -40.70 50.66 -40.23
C PHE A 774 -41.45 50.89 -41.55
N LEU A 775 -41.00 51.88 -42.34
CA LEU A 775 -41.55 52.19 -43.67
C LEU A 775 -40.91 51.34 -44.77
N GLY A 776 -39.64 50.97 -44.61
CA GLY A 776 -38.85 50.25 -45.62
C GLY A 776 -37.38 50.70 -45.65
N SER A 777 -36.61 50.21 -46.62
CA SER A 777 -35.16 50.46 -46.70
C SER A 777 -34.67 50.92 -48.07
N ARG A 778 -33.42 51.39 -48.10
CA ARG A 778 -32.66 51.79 -49.30
C ARG A 778 -31.24 51.23 -49.21
N THR A 779 -30.75 50.64 -50.29
CA THR A 779 -29.39 50.06 -50.41
C THR A 779 -28.51 50.82 -51.41
N LYS A 780 -29.01 51.92 -51.99
CA LYS A 780 -28.28 52.80 -52.92
C LYS A 780 -28.61 54.26 -52.63
N THR A 781 -27.65 55.14 -52.90
CA THR A 781 -27.83 56.59 -52.88
C THR A 781 -28.70 57.08 -54.05
N PRO A 782 -29.43 58.20 -53.92
CA PRO A 782 -29.65 58.95 -52.68
C PRO A 782 -30.56 58.17 -51.71
N TYR A 783 -30.18 58.14 -50.43
CA TYR A 783 -30.98 57.52 -49.38
C TYR A 783 -32.18 58.42 -49.06
N GLN A 784 -33.29 58.19 -49.76
CA GLN A 784 -34.54 58.90 -49.55
C GLN A 784 -35.77 57.99 -49.69
N TRP A 785 -36.79 58.30 -48.89
CA TRP A 785 -38.11 57.71 -48.97
C TRP A 785 -39.13 58.77 -49.44
N VAL A 786 -40.08 58.35 -50.28
CA VAL A 786 -41.25 59.18 -50.61
C VAL A 786 -42.38 58.69 -49.72
N TRP A 787 -42.75 59.51 -48.75
CA TRP A 787 -43.80 59.19 -47.79
C TRP A 787 -45.11 59.84 -48.25
N ASP A 788 -46.15 59.02 -48.40
CA ASP A 788 -47.52 59.48 -48.60
C ASP A 788 -48.11 59.90 -47.25
N THR A 789 -48.54 61.15 -47.17
CA THR A 789 -49.05 61.79 -45.96
C THR A 789 -50.56 62.09 -46.04
N THR A 790 -51.26 61.62 -47.08
CA THR A 790 -52.71 61.87 -47.27
C THR A 790 -53.61 61.21 -46.24
N ASN A 791 -53.14 60.14 -45.59
CA ASN A 791 -53.90 59.35 -44.60
C ASN A 791 -53.17 59.27 -43.24
N VAL A 792 -52.28 60.23 -42.97
CA VAL A 792 -51.56 60.35 -41.69
C VAL A 792 -52.43 61.15 -40.72
N PRO A 793 -52.56 60.76 -39.43
CA PRO A 793 -53.32 61.53 -38.44
C PRO A 793 -52.81 62.97 -38.30
N ALA A 794 -53.67 63.93 -38.00
CA ALA A 794 -53.22 65.30 -37.69
C ALA A 794 -52.48 65.32 -36.35
N GLY A 795 -51.28 65.92 -36.30
CA GLY A 795 -50.44 65.97 -35.11
C GLY A 795 -48.93 65.85 -35.36
N PRO A 796 -48.14 65.68 -34.28
CA PRO A 796 -46.68 65.54 -34.38
C PRO A 796 -46.26 64.11 -34.74
N HIS A 797 -45.36 63.97 -35.73
CA HIS A 797 -44.81 62.68 -36.16
C HIS A 797 -43.29 62.64 -36.05
N LYS A 798 -42.75 61.49 -35.64
CA LYS A 798 -41.34 61.28 -35.32
C LYS A 798 -40.61 60.50 -36.43
N LEU A 799 -39.77 61.19 -37.21
CA LEU A 799 -38.93 60.58 -38.24
C LEU A 799 -37.59 60.15 -37.64
N GLN A 800 -37.20 58.90 -37.87
CA GLN A 800 -35.88 58.38 -37.52
C GLN A 800 -35.38 57.36 -38.56
N VAL A 801 -34.07 57.25 -38.76
CA VAL A 801 -33.46 56.18 -39.57
C VAL A 801 -32.49 55.32 -38.78
N VAL A 802 -32.21 54.12 -39.28
CA VAL A 802 -31.05 53.30 -38.88
C VAL A 802 -30.21 53.05 -40.12
N ALA A 803 -28.94 53.45 -40.07
CA ALA A 803 -27.94 53.09 -41.06
C ALA A 803 -27.19 51.83 -40.59
N ARG A 804 -26.93 50.90 -41.51
CA ARG A 804 -26.04 49.75 -41.33
C ARG A 804 -24.97 49.74 -42.43
N ASP A 805 -23.72 49.62 -42.03
CA ASP A 805 -22.56 49.49 -42.94
C ASP A 805 -22.40 48.07 -43.52
N VAL A 806 -21.31 47.83 -44.25
CA VAL A 806 -20.97 46.54 -44.87
C VAL A 806 -20.47 45.46 -43.90
N ALA A 807 -19.94 45.83 -42.72
CA ALA A 807 -19.55 44.92 -41.64
C ALA A 807 -20.69 44.61 -40.65
N GLY A 808 -21.74 45.43 -40.66
CA GLY A 808 -22.92 45.27 -39.83
C GLY A 808 -22.89 46.03 -38.51
N ASN A 809 -22.06 47.08 -38.34
CA ASN A 809 -22.31 48.06 -37.28
C ASN A 809 -23.55 48.89 -37.64
N GLU A 810 -24.20 49.50 -36.65
CA GLU A 810 -25.44 50.25 -36.85
C GLU A 810 -25.46 51.55 -36.06
N THR A 811 -25.94 52.61 -36.72
CA THR A 811 -26.26 53.89 -36.07
C THR A 811 -27.70 54.26 -36.34
N ARG A 812 -28.44 54.46 -35.24
CA ARG A 812 -29.79 55.04 -35.24
C ARG A 812 -29.65 56.56 -35.14
N SER A 813 -30.27 57.29 -36.07
CA SER A 813 -30.18 58.76 -36.09
C SER A 813 -30.83 59.39 -34.87
N ALA A 814 -30.49 60.65 -34.59
CA ALA A 814 -31.40 61.51 -33.84
C ALA A 814 -32.78 61.49 -34.53
N ALA A 815 -33.84 61.48 -33.73
CA ALA A 815 -35.20 61.59 -34.23
C ALA A 815 -35.55 63.07 -34.43
N ILE A 816 -36.25 63.40 -35.52
CA ILE A 816 -36.85 64.73 -35.70
C ILE A 816 -38.37 64.63 -35.60
N THR A 817 -39.00 65.65 -35.02
CA THR A 817 -40.45 65.79 -35.01
C THR A 817 -40.86 66.76 -36.11
N ILE A 818 -41.93 66.41 -36.84
CA ILE A 818 -42.62 67.28 -37.81
C ILE A 818 -44.07 67.48 -37.36
N THR A 819 -44.91 68.14 -38.16
CA THR A 819 -46.37 68.17 -37.95
C THR A 819 -47.15 67.89 -39.23
N ALA A 820 -48.13 66.98 -39.15
CA ALA A 820 -49.18 66.82 -40.14
C ALA A 820 -50.40 67.70 -39.74
N PRO A 821 -50.99 68.47 -40.68
CA PRO A 821 -52.09 69.41 -40.43
C PRO A 821 -53.47 68.75 -40.30
#